data_AF-A0A929FSW1-F1
#
_entry.id   AF-A0A929FSW1-F1
#
_cell.length_a   1.000
_cell.length_b   1.000
_cell.length_c   1.000
_cell.angle_alpha   90.00
_cell.angle_beta   90.00
_cell.angle_gamma   90.00
#
_symmetry.space_group_name_H-M   'P 1'
#
loop_
_entity.id
_entity.type
_entity.pdbx_description
1 polymer ?
#
loop_
_entity_poly.entity_id
_entity_poly.type
_entity_poly.pdbx_seq_one_letter_code
_entity_poly.pdbx_strand_id
1 'polypeptide(L)'
;MCEAFWQAKIWGLVDNLDLNTLKNNAGNEATPYFNALEASRSSSPVPSTIHQNADLITDASDRAVLNIAYRHFHGENRIIFGGTDTQELTVTHLLSGKKLTLWVPLSVNSNSQTSATSTASNNSTTINHQQLFWWLWRCLPELVCQHNQSLMLTPAAKSLPDASVWSHNSLRAAMAGTLATYGRTPQRQQQSDDLTPRPYLAIFSFTPVQEIVKSSRKMRDFWAGSWVLHYLSAKICWELAQHYGPDSLIYPSLYQQPLIDHWLRGEYETFTPWIDEPSSRDLLTAGFPNVIVALLPRGEVKAAMQTAKQTLLKEWLKLGNLVFTELQQRRWIRGTRELSPDSRTWNGWLKAQWQPYWVALPLGANGEDLTNQSVFDTQDGSDNPWLKAQNATCNLGENSRLFNPQEFDFIQAVKQNLSNTPVSVNVGSWWPYLFDQLRFGLSAVKNSRTWDIPTAFSPRSTISGIGPVVYPDSNEHQPREKNQHRPITEAQTKDFWQEHAGLFDGIEQLNATETLKRGIHRILSKKEVLGLEERQLNAAYPDLTAGAAGYLRVNYPKNDPQRKEHFRQTCASVLQQLDKFPDAKRKAFEDMKWGIPGLERQHPDLISCPPRLLNAGWLVADLDISEPDKPDYRTELQKHIAQFYPNNNPTDWYVLAAGDGDGMSRWLKGLPLKNYQDYMPSASPLPDTAHPKIHDAFNHLKGLQKRMGPSTHNALSRALLDFSNKLLPYLTEQRYTGRLIYGGGDDVLAYTNLWEWDKWLWDVRQCFRGADDQEYQEFNNEGDYWQWQGSEPPAGIPKRPLFTMGSEATISFGIVIAHHSVPLAIALENLWDAEEKAKEHSYTTESKISQKKEYFQKNAVQVRVLYGNGNSLNATSKFEVFRRWRSLLNLAMEPALFEQAAQIWSQHPAPNINAIAPWTQAFCNRRELFKGNEALKNDVQQQLEQFLCSLHAMTQAEKRETEIQNWLKLAAFVLRKREIKIKWQGES
;
A
#
# COMPACT_ATOMS: atom_id res chain seq x y z
N MET A 1 13.11 31.73 -5.10
CA MET A 1 12.42 30.91 -4.06
C MET A 1 12.61 31.58 -2.71
N CYS A 2 11.66 31.49 -1.79
CA CYS A 2 11.71 32.25 -0.54
C CYS A 2 12.57 31.52 0.50
N GLU A 3 13.72 32.09 0.85
CA GLU A 3 14.67 31.57 1.84
C GLU A 3 14.01 31.32 3.21
N ALA A 4 13.15 32.25 3.64
CA ALA A 4 12.40 32.17 4.90
C ALA A 4 11.45 30.95 4.98
N PHE A 5 10.91 30.49 3.85
CA PHE A 5 10.07 29.28 3.82
C PHE A 5 10.87 28.06 4.25
N TRP A 6 12.01 27.78 3.59
CA TRP A 6 12.84 26.62 3.89
C TRP A 6 13.47 26.69 5.28
N GLN A 7 13.92 27.87 5.71
CA GLN A 7 14.39 28.07 7.09
C GLN A 7 13.32 27.71 8.11
N ALA A 8 12.06 28.14 7.91
CA ALA A 8 10.98 27.79 8.82
C ALA A 8 10.73 26.27 8.89
N LYS A 9 10.87 25.55 7.76
CA LYS A 9 10.73 24.09 7.75
C LYS A 9 11.91 23.39 8.46
N ILE A 10 13.14 23.84 8.20
CA ILE A 10 14.35 23.31 8.83
C ILE A 10 14.20 23.33 10.35
N TRP A 11 13.86 24.48 10.93
CA TRP A 11 13.68 24.60 12.38
C TRP A 11 12.48 23.81 12.89
N GLY A 12 11.36 23.79 12.15
CA GLY A 12 10.23 22.90 12.47
C GLY A 12 10.60 21.41 12.52
N LEU A 13 11.64 20.99 11.83
CA LEU A 13 12.11 19.60 11.79
C LEU A 13 13.09 19.25 12.93
N VAL A 14 13.85 20.22 13.45
CA VAL A 14 14.99 19.94 14.35
C VAL A 14 14.96 20.64 15.71
N ASP A 15 14.04 21.58 15.94
CA ASP A 15 13.99 22.42 17.15
C ASP A 15 13.98 21.66 18.49
N ASN A 16 13.39 20.46 18.53
CA ASN A 16 13.26 19.62 19.72
C ASN A 16 14.36 18.56 19.86
N LEU A 17 15.33 18.54 18.95
CA LEU A 17 16.45 17.60 18.94
C LEU A 17 17.72 18.25 19.53
N ASP A 18 18.54 17.46 20.22
CA ASP A 18 19.86 17.93 20.67
C ASP A 18 20.91 17.85 19.54
N LEU A 19 21.05 18.94 18.80
CA LEU A 19 21.94 19.02 17.64
C LEU A 19 23.43 18.95 17.99
N ASN A 20 23.82 19.33 19.21
CA ASN A 20 25.23 19.31 19.61
C ASN A 20 25.72 17.87 19.74
N THR A 21 24.93 17.03 20.42
CA THR A 21 25.24 15.61 20.56
C THR A 21 25.21 14.89 19.21
N LEU A 22 24.23 15.23 18.36
CA LEU A 22 24.15 14.69 17.00
C LEU A 22 25.37 15.06 16.15
N LYS A 23 25.84 16.31 16.21
CA LYS A 23 27.02 16.76 15.49
C LYS A 23 28.30 16.07 15.97
N ASN A 24 28.46 15.88 17.28
CA ASN A 24 29.65 15.23 17.85
C ASN A 24 29.74 13.74 17.51
N ASN A 25 28.59 13.09 17.34
CA ASN A 25 28.49 11.67 16.96
C ASN A 25 28.44 11.47 15.44
N ALA A 26 28.41 12.55 14.66
CA ALA A 26 28.31 12.48 13.22
C ALA A 26 29.68 12.22 12.57
N GLY A 27 29.71 11.32 11.58
CA GLY A 27 30.90 11.09 10.76
C GLY A 27 31.23 12.27 9.84
N ASN A 28 32.45 12.27 9.27
CA ASN A 28 32.98 13.34 8.42
C ASN A 28 32.05 13.74 7.25
N GLU A 29 31.28 12.79 6.71
CA GLU A 29 30.36 13.01 5.60
C GLU A 29 29.17 13.91 5.97
N ALA A 30 28.76 13.93 7.24
CA ALA A 30 27.62 14.71 7.73
C ALA A 30 28.02 16.13 8.21
N THR A 31 29.31 16.36 8.49
CA THR A 31 29.85 17.65 8.96
C THR A 31 29.40 18.86 8.11
N PRO A 32 29.40 18.81 6.76
CA PRO A 32 28.96 19.95 5.95
C PRO A 32 27.52 20.37 6.23
N TYR A 33 26.62 19.42 6.49
CA TYR A 33 25.20 19.70 6.75
C TYR A 33 24.98 20.30 8.13
N PHE A 34 25.69 19.83 9.15
CA PHE A 34 25.64 20.44 10.48
C PHE A 34 26.21 21.86 10.48
N ASN A 35 27.29 22.12 9.74
CA ASN A 35 27.82 23.47 9.57
C ASN A 35 26.83 24.39 8.83
N ALA A 36 26.17 23.88 7.79
CA ALA A 36 25.11 24.62 7.08
C ALA A 36 23.91 24.90 7.99
N LEU A 37 23.53 23.96 8.87
CA LEU A 37 22.48 24.14 9.86
C LEU A 37 22.83 25.23 10.90
N GLU A 38 24.06 25.25 11.38
CA GLU A 38 24.55 26.32 12.28
C GLU A 38 24.52 27.69 11.59
N ALA A 39 24.94 27.77 10.32
CA ALA A 39 24.87 28.99 9.52
C ALA A 39 23.41 29.44 9.25
N SER A 40 22.47 28.50 9.10
CA SER A 40 21.05 28.81 8.99
C SER A 40 20.47 29.39 10.30
N ARG A 41 21.08 29.08 11.46
CA ARG A 41 20.64 29.58 12.77
C ARG A 41 20.96 31.04 12.98
N SER A 42 22.15 31.47 12.57
CA SER A 42 22.60 32.86 12.69
C SER A 42 21.90 33.79 11.71
N SER A 43 21.26 33.25 10.66
CA SER A 43 20.61 34.00 9.58
C SER A 43 19.08 33.95 9.59
N SER A 44 18.42 33.21 10.49
CA SER A 44 16.97 32.98 10.46
C SER A 44 16.15 34.24 10.82
N PRO A 45 15.42 34.87 9.88
CA PRO A 45 14.53 35.99 10.15
C PRO A 45 13.11 35.53 10.54
N VAL A 46 12.90 34.22 10.76
CA VAL A 46 11.59 33.62 11.02
C VAL A 46 11.17 33.87 12.48
N PRO A 47 10.02 34.53 12.72
CA PRO A 47 9.53 34.76 14.08
C PRO A 47 9.34 33.46 14.85
N SER A 48 9.75 33.43 16.13
CA SER A 48 9.56 32.27 17.02
C SER A 48 8.09 31.86 17.17
N THR A 49 7.16 32.82 17.01
CA THR A 49 5.72 32.60 17.04
C THR A 49 5.25 31.63 15.95
N ILE A 50 5.92 31.56 14.79
CA ILE A 50 5.60 30.61 13.72
C ILE A 50 5.85 29.18 14.19
N HIS A 51 7.01 28.92 14.79
CA HIS A 51 7.39 27.60 15.29
C HIS A 51 6.52 27.16 16.47
N GLN A 52 6.22 28.09 17.39
CA GLN A 52 5.32 27.84 18.51
C GLN A 52 3.90 27.48 18.03
N ASN A 53 3.35 28.25 17.08
CA ASN A 53 2.03 27.95 16.52
C ASN A 53 2.02 26.63 15.74
N ALA A 54 3.08 26.35 14.97
CA ALA A 54 3.22 25.10 14.24
C ALA A 54 3.22 23.88 15.18
N ASP A 55 3.96 23.96 16.30
CA ASP A 55 4.03 22.93 17.34
C ASP A 55 2.65 22.70 17.98
N LEU A 56 2.01 23.78 18.47
CA LEU A 56 0.69 23.72 19.11
C LEU A 56 -0.39 23.14 18.19
N ILE A 57 -0.43 23.58 16.92
CA ILE A 57 -1.42 23.10 15.96
C ILE A 57 -1.17 21.62 15.61
N THR A 58 0.10 21.21 15.48
CA THR A 58 0.46 19.82 15.16
C THR A 58 0.05 18.84 16.27
N ASP A 59 0.14 19.27 17.54
CA ASP A 59 -0.29 18.50 18.70
C ASP A 59 -1.82 18.44 18.87
N ALA A 60 -2.57 19.44 18.38
CA ALA A 60 -3.94 19.74 18.77
C ALA A 60 -4.07 20.17 20.25
N SER A 61 -5.23 20.71 20.65
CA SER A 61 -5.36 21.41 21.95
C SER A 61 -5.15 20.50 23.15
N ASP A 62 -5.76 19.31 23.13
CA ASP A 62 -5.68 18.30 24.18
C ASP A 62 -4.24 17.88 24.48
N ARG A 63 -3.52 17.41 23.45
CA ARG A 63 -2.15 16.94 23.59
C ARG A 63 -1.21 18.09 23.91
N ALA A 64 -1.38 19.26 23.27
CA ALA A 64 -0.56 20.43 23.56
C ALA A 64 -0.66 20.80 25.06
N VAL A 65 -1.86 20.84 25.61
CA VAL A 65 -2.10 21.17 27.02
C VAL A 65 -1.55 20.08 27.94
N LEU A 66 -1.73 18.81 27.60
CA LEU A 66 -1.14 17.70 28.35
C LEU A 66 0.39 17.76 28.34
N ASN A 67 1.00 18.10 27.20
CA ASN A 67 2.44 18.28 27.04
C ASN A 67 2.96 19.48 27.84
N ILE A 68 2.18 20.56 27.92
CA ILE A 68 2.48 21.73 28.75
C ILE A 68 2.47 21.35 30.23
N ALA A 69 1.40 20.69 30.69
CA ALA A 69 1.29 20.24 32.08
C ALA A 69 2.43 19.28 32.44
N TYR A 70 2.72 18.30 31.59
CA TYR A 70 3.82 17.37 31.78
C TYR A 70 5.18 18.10 31.90
N ARG A 71 5.47 19.04 30.98
CA ARG A 71 6.71 19.83 31.01
C ARG A 71 6.85 20.68 32.26
N HIS A 72 5.75 21.22 32.78
CA HIS A 72 5.78 22.00 34.02
C HIS A 72 6.25 21.17 35.22
N PHE A 73 5.79 19.92 35.33
CA PHE A 73 6.11 19.07 36.47
C PHE A 73 7.40 18.27 36.32
N HIS A 74 7.79 17.91 35.10
CA HIS A 74 8.94 17.02 34.82
C HIS A 74 10.12 17.71 34.11
N GLY A 75 10.00 19.00 33.77
CA GLY A 75 11.02 19.78 33.06
C GLY A 75 10.97 19.64 31.53
N GLU A 76 11.78 20.46 30.84
CA GLU A 76 11.97 20.35 29.39
C GLU A 76 12.71 19.05 29.04
N ASN A 77 12.08 18.20 28.23
CA ASN A 77 12.68 16.96 27.74
C ASN A 77 13.12 17.17 26.28
N ARG A 78 14.34 17.67 26.07
CA ARG A 78 14.99 17.50 24.76
C ARG A 78 15.35 16.03 24.56
N ILE A 79 15.19 15.53 23.34
CA ILE A 79 15.60 14.16 23.01
C ILE A 79 17.10 14.18 22.73
N ILE A 80 17.87 13.52 23.59
CA ILE A 80 19.33 13.39 23.46
C ILE A 80 19.63 11.97 22.98
N PHE A 81 20.08 11.85 21.73
CA PHE A 81 20.49 10.59 21.14
C PHE A 81 21.96 10.30 21.43
N GLY A 82 22.32 9.08 21.84
CA GLY A 82 23.72 8.65 21.95
C GLY A 82 24.30 8.64 23.36
N GLY A 83 23.51 8.30 24.37
CA GLY A 83 24.01 8.02 25.73
C GLY A 83 24.70 6.65 25.82
N THR A 84 25.59 6.47 26.81
CA THR A 84 26.18 5.15 27.12
C THR A 84 25.22 4.23 27.87
N ASP A 85 24.28 4.82 28.62
CA ASP A 85 23.29 4.09 29.40
C ASP A 85 22.05 3.78 28.56
N THR A 86 21.53 2.56 28.70
CA THR A 86 20.26 2.17 28.08
C THR A 86 19.10 2.59 28.97
N GLN A 87 18.13 3.27 28.40
CA GLN A 87 16.89 3.65 29.08
C GLN A 87 15.72 2.83 28.55
N GLU A 88 14.82 2.49 29.47
CA GLU A 88 13.52 1.93 29.15
C GLU A 88 12.60 3.04 28.61
N LEU A 89 12.06 2.82 27.42
CA LEU A 89 11.16 3.75 26.76
C LEU A 89 9.90 3.00 26.31
N THR A 90 8.75 3.37 26.86
CA THR A 90 7.47 2.82 26.40
C THR A 90 6.97 3.59 25.18
N VAL A 91 6.70 2.86 24.10
CA VAL A 91 5.97 3.33 22.92
C VAL A 91 4.58 2.72 22.94
N THR A 92 3.58 3.46 22.51
CA THR A 92 2.22 2.93 22.37
C THR A 92 1.81 2.93 20.91
N HIS A 93 1.32 1.79 20.44
CA HIS A 93 0.79 1.63 19.10
C HIS A 93 -0.38 2.57 18.88
N LEU A 94 -0.24 3.48 17.90
CA LEU A 94 -1.18 4.55 17.62
C LEU A 94 -2.65 4.08 17.52
N LEU A 95 -2.87 2.96 16.83
CA LEU A 95 -4.22 2.52 16.47
C LEU A 95 -4.86 1.63 17.54
N SER A 96 -4.12 0.65 18.08
CA SER A 96 -4.65 -0.32 19.05
C SER A 96 -4.47 0.07 20.52
N GLY A 97 -3.57 1.01 20.84
CA GLY A 97 -3.21 1.34 22.23
C GLY A 97 -2.30 0.29 22.89
N LYS A 98 -1.77 -0.68 22.14
CA LYS A 98 -0.85 -1.69 22.69
C LYS A 98 0.51 -1.09 22.95
N LYS A 99 1.10 -1.42 24.11
CA LYS A 99 2.39 -0.90 24.55
C LYS A 99 3.52 -1.81 24.06
N LEU A 100 4.64 -1.19 23.70
CA LEU A 100 5.91 -1.82 23.36
C LEU A 100 6.99 -1.17 24.20
N THR A 101 7.81 -1.97 24.87
CA THR A 101 8.96 -1.47 25.64
C THR A 101 10.21 -1.54 24.77
N LEU A 102 10.88 -0.41 24.60
CA LEU A 102 12.14 -0.29 23.88
C LEU A 102 13.28 0.02 24.85
N TRP A 103 14.42 -0.61 24.62
CA TRP A 103 15.67 -0.30 25.30
C TRP A 103 16.56 0.49 24.37
N VAL A 104 16.76 1.77 24.66
CA VAL A 104 17.44 2.70 23.75
C VAL A 104 18.54 3.49 24.47
N PRO A 105 19.68 3.76 23.79
CA PRO A 105 20.79 4.54 24.35
C PRO A 105 20.44 6.05 24.37
N LEU A 106 19.58 6.43 25.30
CA LEU A 106 19.18 7.82 25.54
C LEU A 106 19.80 8.31 26.85
N SER A 107 20.38 9.50 26.85
CA SER A 107 20.70 10.21 28.09
C SER A 107 19.62 11.24 28.40
N VAL A 108 19.30 11.42 29.67
CA VAL A 108 18.40 12.49 30.14
C VAL A 108 19.22 13.37 31.06
N ASN A 109 19.93 14.35 30.51
CA ASN A 109 20.49 15.40 31.34
C ASN A 109 19.48 16.54 31.45
N SER A 110 18.95 16.72 32.65
CA SER A 110 18.44 18.00 33.12
C SER A 110 19.66 18.85 33.49
N ASN A 111 19.73 20.06 32.94
CA ASN A 111 20.80 21.06 33.13
C ASN A 111 22.08 20.86 32.31
N SER A 112 22.04 21.34 31.06
CA SER A 112 23.20 22.03 30.48
C SER A 112 22.73 23.22 29.64
N GLN A 113 22.62 24.39 30.27
CA GLN A 113 22.95 25.63 29.58
C GLN A 113 24.47 25.61 29.33
N THR A 114 24.92 24.93 28.28
CA THR A 114 26.25 25.18 27.72
C THR A 114 26.10 26.24 26.65
N SER A 115 26.37 27.47 27.06
CA SER A 115 26.69 28.60 26.18
C SER A 115 27.75 28.17 25.17
N ALA A 116 27.37 28.15 23.89
CA ALA A 116 28.25 27.77 22.81
C ALA A 116 29.28 28.87 22.54
N THR A 117 30.56 28.60 22.79
CA THR A 117 31.67 29.23 22.08
C THR A 117 32.07 28.30 20.94
N SER A 118 31.47 28.48 19.77
CA SER A 118 31.85 27.80 18.54
C SER A 118 32.83 28.67 17.75
N THR A 119 34.08 28.24 17.64
CA THR A 119 35.03 28.75 16.64
C THR A 119 34.58 28.30 15.26
N ALA A 120 34.14 29.25 14.44
CA ALA A 120 33.77 29.00 13.04
C ALA A 120 34.98 28.47 12.26
N SER A 121 34.91 27.22 11.79
CA SER A 121 35.85 26.70 10.81
C SER A 121 35.40 27.13 9.41
N ASN A 122 36.22 27.96 8.77
CA ASN A 122 35.99 28.56 7.46
C ASN A 122 36.17 27.57 6.29
N ASN A 123 35.47 26.44 6.29
CA ASN A 123 35.35 25.59 5.10
C ASN A 123 33.92 25.60 4.60
N SER A 124 33.61 26.66 3.84
CA SER A 124 32.32 26.95 3.24
C SER A 124 32.06 26.07 2.01
N THR A 125 31.42 24.92 2.19
CA THR A 125 30.53 24.39 1.16
C THR A 125 29.16 25.06 1.34
N THR A 126 28.80 25.95 0.41
CA THR A 126 27.50 26.65 0.42
C THR A 126 26.36 25.70 0.04
N ILE A 127 25.90 24.90 1.00
CA ILE A 127 24.68 24.09 0.87
C ILE A 127 23.46 25.01 0.92
N ASN A 128 22.56 24.90 -0.05
CA ASN A 128 21.33 25.69 -0.04
C ASN A 128 20.31 25.12 0.97
N HIS A 129 19.40 25.97 1.48
CA HIS A 129 18.42 25.55 2.49
C HIS A 129 17.49 24.41 2.05
N GLN A 130 17.19 24.30 0.75
CA GLN A 130 16.35 23.22 0.24
C GLN A 130 17.06 21.86 0.31
N GLN A 131 18.32 21.80 -0.13
CA GLN A 131 19.16 20.60 -0.04
C GLN A 131 19.40 20.22 1.42
N LEU A 132 19.66 21.20 2.29
CA LEU A 132 19.79 20.98 3.73
C LEU A 132 18.50 20.38 4.31
N PHE A 133 17.34 20.91 3.94
CA PHE A 133 16.04 20.38 4.38
C PHE A 133 15.84 18.92 3.94
N TRP A 134 16.10 18.60 2.68
CA TRP A 134 16.01 17.23 2.16
C TRP A 134 16.93 16.27 2.92
N TRP A 135 18.16 16.68 3.21
CA TRP A 135 19.10 15.87 3.98
C TRP A 135 18.61 15.64 5.43
N LEU A 136 18.17 16.70 6.11
CA LEU A 136 17.64 16.59 7.46
C LEU A 136 16.37 15.73 7.53
N TRP A 137 15.53 15.76 6.50
CA TRP A 137 14.29 14.99 6.47
C TRP A 137 14.53 13.51 6.15
N ARG A 138 15.41 13.19 5.19
CA ARG A 138 15.63 11.80 4.73
C ARG A 138 16.82 11.10 5.37
N CYS A 139 17.93 11.78 5.57
CA CYS A 139 19.23 11.17 5.93
C CYS A 139 19.50 11.24 7.43
N LEU A 140 19.12 12.34 8.12
CA LEU A 140 19.34 12.48 9.56
C LEU A 140 18.71 11.34 10.38
N PRO A 141 17.47 10.88 10.13
CA PRO A 141 16.92 9.77 10.91
C PRO A 141 17.70 8.46 10.70
N GLU A 142 18.21 8.18 9.49
CA GLU A 142 19.06 7.01 9.24
C GLU A 142 20.39 7.10 9.98
N LEU A 143 21.03 8.27 9.96
CA LEU A 143 22.26 8.54 10.69
C LEU A 143 22.08 8.27 12.20
N VAL A 144 20.99 8.77 12.79
CA VAL A 144 20.69 8.55 14.21
C VAL A 144 20.41 7.08 14.52
N CYS A 145 19.81 6.35 13.58
CA CYS A 145 19.36 4.98 13.79
C CYS A 145 20.39 3.91 13.36
N GLN A 146 21.57 4.31 12.86
CA GLN A 146 22.58 3.41 12.29
C GLN A 146 23.00 2.29 13.26
N HIS A 147 23.17 2.62 14.55
CA HIS A 147 23.57 1.65 15.58
C HIS A 147 22.38 0.97 16.27
N ASN A 148 21.22 1.64 16.35
CA ASN A 148 20.01 1.08 16.95
C ASN A 148 18.78 1.57 16.18
N GLN A 149 18.24 0.71 15.31
CA GLN A 149 17.11 1.06 14.45
C GLN A 149 15.81 1.31 15.23
N SER A 150 15.70 0.86 16.49
CA SER A 150 14.51 1.12 17.33
C SER A 150 14.35 2.60 17.67
N LEU A 151 15.39 3.43 17.52
CA LEU A 151 15.31 4.89 17.67
C LEU A 151 14.36 5.56 16.67
N MET A 152 14.00 4.89 15.56
CA MET A 152 12.92 5.33 14.66
C MET A 152 11.55 5.45 15.35
N LEU A 153 11.34 4.68 16.43
CA LEU A 153 10.08 4.66 17.17
C LEU A 153 10.09 5.59 18.39
N THR A 154 11.15 6.38 18.59
CA THR A 154 11.26 7.33 19.71
C THR A 154 10.03 8.26 19.73
N PRO A 155 9.23 8.30 20.82
CA PRO A 155 8.00 9.05 20.85
C PRO A 155 8.28 10.56 20.89
N ALA A 156 7.42 11.33 20.21
CA ALA A 156 7.49 12.79 20.23
C ALA A 156 7.17 13.38 21.60
N ALA A 157 6.32 12.71 22.38
CA ALA A 157 5.91 13.11 23.72
C ALA A 157 5.90 11.92 24.68
N LYS A 158 6.42 12.11 25.89
CA LYS A 158 6.43 11.07 26.94
C LYS A 158 5.07 10.90 27.62
N SER A 159 4.27 11.96 27.66
CA SER A 159 2.91 11.96 28.25
C SER A 159 1.92 11.11 27.45
N LEU A 160 2.11 11.05 26.13
CA LEU A 160 1.30 10.30 25.18
C LEU A 160 2.22 9.77 24.06
N PRO A 161 2.93 8.65 24.28
CA PRO A 161 3.97 8.13 23.38
C PRO A 161 3.41 7.37 22.18
N ASP A 162 2.48 7.98 21.45
CA ASP A 162 1.70 7.34 20.38
C ASP A 162 2.09 7.77 18.95
N ALA A 163 3.06 8.66 18.82
CA ALA A 163 3.61 9.11 17.55
C ALA A 163 5.13 9.28 17.66
N SER A 164 5.85 8.84 16.63
CA SER A 164 7.29 9.02 16.53
C SER A 164 7.66 10.50 16.35
N VAL A 165 8.76 10.93 16.98
CA VAL A 165 9.33 12.28 16.83
C VAL A 165 9.56 12.65 15.36
N TRP A 166 9.98 11.69 14.52
CA TRP A 166 10.24 11.94 13.11
C TRP A 166 8.96 12.29 12.33
N SER A 167 7.86 11.64 12.67
CA SER A 167 6.54 11.90 12.04
C SER A 167 5.95 13.20 12.54
N HIS A 168 6.06 13.48 13.83
CA HIS A 168 5.62 14.75 14.42
C HIS A 168 6.40 15.93 13.82
N ASN A 169 7.73 15.86 13.82
CA ASN A 169 8.61 16.92 13.31
C ASN A 169 8.42 17.18 11.81
N SER A 170 8.21 16.14 11.01
CA SER A 170 7.87 16.32 9.59
C SER A 170 6.61 17.17 9.43
N LEU A 171 5.56 16.88 10.21
CA LEU A 171 4.31 17.64 10.10
C LEU A 171 4.44 19.06 10.65
N ARG A 172 5.19 19.24 11.75
CA ARG A 172 5.52 20.56 12.29
C ARG A 172 6.29 21.40 11.27
N ALA A 173 7.25 20.81 10.56
CA ALA A 173 7.98 21.47 9.47
C ALA A 173 7.05 21.92 8.34
N ALA A 174 6.09 21.09 7.95
CA ALA A 174 5.10 21.42 6.94
C ALA A 174 4.22 22.59 7.40
N MET A 175 3.71 22.51 8.64
CA MET A 175 2.90 23.56 9.25
C MET A 175 3.67 24.89 9.32
N ALA A 176 4.92 24.86 9.81
CA ALA A 176 5.78 26.04 9.88
C ALA A 176 6.00 26.68 8.50
N GLY A 177 6.24 25.87 7.47
CA GLY A 177 6.34 26.35 6.08
C GLY A 177 5.08 27.07 5.61
N THR A 178 3.88 26.58 5.95
CA THR A 178 2.63 27.24 5.56
C THR A 178 2.32 28.54 6.31
N LEU A 179 2.89 28.70 7.50
CA LEU A 179 2.78 29.90 8.34
C LEU A 179 3.87 30.94 7.99
N ALA A 180 4.96 30.51 7.36
CA ALA A 180 5.97 31.38 6.79
C ALA A 180 5.47 32.04 5.49
N THR A 181 5.96 33.26 5.20
CA THR A 181 5.61 33.98 3.98
C THR A 181 6.18 33.29 2.74
N TYR A 182 5.36 32.56 1.98
CA TYR A 182 5.77 31.96 0.71
C TYR A 182 5.77 33.00 -0.42
N GLY A 183 6.83 33.03 -1.24
CA GLY A 183 6.81 33.67 -2.56
C GLY A 183 6.75 35.21 -2.65
N ARG A 184 6.84 35.98 -1.56
CA ARG A 184 6.83 37.45 -1.62
C ARG A 184 8.25 38.01 -1.81
N THR A 185 8.58 38.50 -3.02
CA THR A 185 9.65 39.49 -3.18
C THR A 185 9.22 40.81 -2.53
N PRO A 186 10.16 41.64 -2.02
CA PRO A 186 9.83 42.92 -1.38
C PRO A 186 8.92 43.82 -2.24
N GLN A 187 9.01 43.73 -3.57
CA GLN A 187 8.20 44.51 -4.51
C GLN A 187 6.71 44.11 -4.57
N ARG A 188 6.33 42.89 -4.17
CA ARG A 188 4.91 42.44 -4.14
C ARG A 188 4.18 42.75 -2.83
N GLN A 189 4.85 43.33 -1.83
CA GLN A 189 4.22 43.72 -0.56
C GLN A 189 3.19 44.85 -0.71
N GLN A 190 3.25 45.65 -1.79
CA GLN A 190 2.42 46.85 -1.92
C GLN A 190 1.10 46.65 -2.70
N GLN A 191 0.83 45.46 -3.26
CA GLN A 191 -0.31 45.27 -4.18
C GLN A 191 -1.16 44.00 -3.93
N SER A 192 -0.90 43.21 -2.89
CA SER A 192 -1.79 42.10 -2.52
C SER A 192 -2.39 42.34 -1.13
N ASP A 193 -3.72 42.32 -1.04
CA ASP A 193 -4.51 42.43 0.19
C ASP A 193 -3.88 41.74 1.40
N ASP A 194 -4.14 42.35 2.57
CA ASP A 194 -3.87 42.03 3.98
C ASP A 194 -4.21 40.59 4.44
N LEU A 195 -3.88 39.56 3.64
CA LEU A 195 -4.24 38.18 3.94
C LEU A 195 -3.16 37.52 4.82
N THR A 196 -3.53 37.26 6.08
CA THR A 196 -2.76 36.50 7.06
C THR A 196 -2.32 35.13 6.52
N PRO A 197 -1.06 34.69 6.74
CA PRO A 197 -0.62 33.33 6.43
C PRO A 197 -1.55 32.28 7.03
N ARG A 198 -1.88 31.24 6.25
CA ARG A 198 -2.78 30.17 6.69
C ARG A 198 -2.45 28.85 6.00
N PRO A 199 -2.42 27.72 6.75
CA PRO A 199 -2.33 26.39 6.18
C PRO A 199 -3.61 26.00 5.44
N TYR A 200 -3.48 25.35 4.29
CA TYR A 200 -4.58 24.76 3.52
C TYR A 200 -4.33 23.28 3.32
N LEU A 201 -5.34 22.47 3.59
CA LEU A 201 -5.30 21.05 3.27
C LEU A 201 -5.92 20.85 1.89
N ALA A 202 -5.13 20.34 0.95
CA ALA A 202 -5.54 20.07 -0.41
C ALA A 202 -5.52 18.58 -0.71
N ILE A 203 -6.54 18.09 -1.40
CA ILE A 203 -6.60 16.72 -1.92
C ILE A 203 -6.61 16.77 -3.45
N PHE A 204 -5.74 16.01 -4.09
CA PHE A 204 -5.67 15.81 -5.53
C PHE A 204 -5.90 14.33 -5.83
N SER A 205 -6.66 14.03 -6.88
CA SER A 205 -6.86 12.66 -7.35
C SER A 205 -7.04 12.64 -8.85
N PHE A 206 -6.61 11.56 -9.50
CA PHE A 206 -6.79 11.39 -10.93
C PHE A 206 -7.42 10.02 -11.26
N THR A 207 -8.22 9.99 -12.33
CA THR A 207 -8.97 8.82 -12.82
C THR A 207 -8.90 8.76 -14.35
N PRO A 208 -9.22 7.62 -15.00
CA PRO A 208 -9.62 6.32 -14.46
C PRO A 208 -8.47 5.51 -13.83
N VAL A 209 -8.78 4.62 -12.88
CA VAL A 209 -7.78 3.76 -12.22
C VAL A 209 -8.06 2.31 -12.54
N GLN A 210 -9.22 1.80 -12.12
CA GLN A 210 -9.57 0.40 -12.30
C GLN A 210 -9.65 0.03 -13.78
N GLU A 211 -10.16 0.91 -14.65
CA GLU A 211 -10.30 0.68 -16.09
C GLU A 211 -8.93 0.52 -16.78
N ILE A 212 -7.93 1.28 -16.33
CA ILE A 212 -6.55 1.16 -16.82
C ILE A 212 -5.92 -0.15 -16.33
N VAL A 213 -6.20 -0.57 -15.10
CA VAL A 213 -5.69 -1.84 -14.57
C VAL A 213 -6.40 -3.04 -15.22
N LYS A 214 -7.73 -2.96 -15.39
CA LYS A 214 -8.62 -3.98 -15.97
C LYS A 214 -8.37 -4.28 -17.44
N SER A 215 -7.97 -3.27 -18.23
CA SER A 215 -7.72 -3.38 -19.68
C SER A 215 -6.45 -4.18 -20.00
N SER A 216 -6.43 -5.44 -19.59
CA SER A 216 -5.23 -6.28 -19.52
C SER A 216 -5.54 -7.70 -19.96
N ARG A 217 -4.82 -8.17 -20.99
CA ARG A 217 -4.94 -9.54 -21.48
C ARG A 217 -3.85 -10.45 -20.91
N LYS A 218 -2.64 -9.91 -20.76
CA LYS A 218 -1.47 -10.61 -20.19
C LYS A 218 -1.17 -10.11 -18.78
N MET A 219 -0.53 -10.94 -17.95
CA MET A 219 -0.12 -10.54 -16.60
C MET A 219 0.81 -9.32 -16.60
N ARG A 220 1.63 -9.19 -17.64
CA ARG A 220 2.45 -8.01 -17.90
C ARG A 220 1.63 -6.74 -18.11
N ASP A 221 0.51 -6.82 -18.83
CA ASP A 221 -0.35 -5.64 -19.08
C ASP A 221 -1.01 -5.20 -17.78
N PHE A 222 -1.40 -6.17 -16.96
CA PHE A 222 -2.00 -5.94 -15.65
C PHE A 222 -1.03 -5.24 -14.70
N TRP A 223 0.19 -5.77 -14.58
CA TRP A 223 1.27 -5.12 -13.82
C TRP A 223 1.60 -3.73 -14.37
N ALA A 224 1.70 -3.57 -15.69
CA ALA A 224 2.02 -2.29 -16.32
C ALA A 224 0.97 -1.22 -16.01
N GLY A 225 -0.32 -1.60 -15.99
CA GLY A 225 -1.40 -0.70 -15.58
C GLY A 225 -1.18 -0.15 -14.17
N SER A 226 -0.94 -1.04 -13.20
CA SER A 226 -0.67 -0.66 -11.80
C SER A 226 0.62 0.15 -11.65
N TRP A 227 1.70 -0.24 -12.34
CA TRP A 227 2.99 0.43 -12.25
C TRP A 227 2.95 1.85 -12.85
N VAL A 228 2.24 2.07 -13.97
CA VAL A 228 2.10 3.42 -14.54
C VAL A 228 1.37 4.35 -13.57
N LEU A 229 0.28 3.90 -12.97
CA LEU A 229 -0.46 4.69 -11.99
C LEU A 229 0.44 5.09 -10.81
N HIS A 230 1.21 4.13 -10.31
CA HIS A 230 2.21 4.35 -9.27
C HIS A 230 3.30 5.35 -9.71
N TYR A 231 3.89 5.18 -10.90
CA TYR A 231 4.93 6.07 -11.42
C TYR A 231 4.42 7.51 -11.60
N LEU A 232 3.22 7.68 -12.20
CA LEU A 232 2.62 8.99 -12.41
C LEU A 232 2.32 9.68 -11.07
N SER A 233 1.75 8.95 -10.11
CA SER A 233 1.52 9.49 -8.76
C SER A 233 2.82 9.88 -8.07
N ALA A 234 3.84 9.02 -8.12
CA ALA A 234 5.16 9.30 -7.56
C ALA A 234 5.81 10.53 -8.21
N LYS A 235 5.69 10.71 -9.54
CA LYS A 235 6.19 11.90 -10.23
C LYS A 235 5.45 13.17 -9.82
N ILE A 236 4.13 13.13 -9.65
CA ILE A 236 3.38 14.27 -9.12
C ILE A 236 3.88 14.64 -7.72
N CYS A 237 4.01 13.65 -6.84
CA CYS A 237 4.53 13.84 -5.49
C CYS A 237 5.96 14.41 -5.49
N TRP A 238 6.83 13.88 -6.35
CA TRP A 238 8.20 14.35 -6.52
C TRP A 238 8.25 15.83 -6.92
N GLU A 239 7.53 16.21 -7.98
CA GLU A 239 7.51 17.61 -8.44
C GLU A 239 6.93 18.56 -7.39
N LEU A 240 5.88 18.15 -6.66
CA LEU A 240 5.35 18.95 -5.56
C LEU A 240 6.36 19.07 -4.40
N ALA A 241 7.07 17.99 -4.06
CA ALA A 241 8.08 17.98 -3.01
C ALA A 241 9.27 18.89 -3.35
N GLN A 242 9.64 19.02 -4.62
CA GLN A 242 10.68 19.94 -5.07
C GLN A 242 10.30 21.42 -4.84
N HIS A 243 9.01 21.76 -4.77
CA HIS A 243 8.56 23.15 -4.56
C HIS A 243 8.16 23.45 -3.11
N TYR A 244 7.59 22.46 -2.43
CA TYR A 244 6.97 22.65 -1.12
C TYR A 244 7.59 21.79 -0.03
N GLY A 245 8.55 20.92 -0.34
CA GLY A 245 9.17 19.97 0.59
C GLY A 245 8.38 18.65 0.70
N PRO A 246 9.07 17.50 0.89
CA PRO A 246 8.44 16.18 0.98
C PRO A 246 7.50 16.00 2.16
N ASP A 247 7.73 16.72 3.24
CA ASP A 247 6.93 16.77 4.47
C ASP A 247 5.56 17.42 4.27
N SER A 248 5.40 18.27 3.24
CA SER A 248 4.10 18.86 2.89
C SER A 248 3.13 17.82 2.33
N LEU A 249 3.59 16.64 1.93
CA LEU A 249 2.77 15.55 1.40
C LEU A 249 2.36 14.64 2.55
N ILE A 250 1.13 14.81 3.04
CA ILE A 250 0.58 14.07 4.19
C ILE A 250 0.25 12.63 3.81
N TYR A 251 -0.22 12.42 2.58
CA TYR A 251 -0.54 11.11 2.04
C TYR A 251 -0.31 11.10 0.51
N PRO A 252 0.38 10.09 -0.05
CA PRO A 252 1.19 9.11 0.65
C PRO A 252 2.44 9.76 1.30
N SER A 253 3.01 9.10 2.30
CA SER A 253 4.33 9.48 2.82
C SER A 253 5.42 9.17 1.79
N LEU A 254 6.35 10.13 1.57
CA LEU A 254 7.44 10.00 0.60
C LEU A 254 8.72 9.35 1.14
N TYR A 255 8.84 9.20 2.45
CA TYR A 255 10.07 8.75 3.09
C TYR A 255 10.33 7.28 2.82
N GLN A 256 11.59 6.91 2.51
CA GLN A 256 11.99 5.54 2.17
C GLN A 256 11.17 4.91 1.02
N GLN A 257 10.56 5.75 0.17
CA GLN A 257 9.87 5.29 -1.02
C GLN A 257 10.91 5.02 -2.11
N PRO A 258 10.96 3.82 -2.71
CA PRO A 258 12.02 3.43 -3.65
C PRO A 258 12.23 4.40 -4.82
N LEU A 259 11.14 4.87 -5.45
CA LEU A 259 11.23 5.83 -6.56
C LEU A 259 11.77 7.19 -6.10
N ILE A 260 11.37 7.64 -4.90
CA ILE A 260 11.81 8.93 -4.35
C ILE A 260 13.29 8.87 -4.00
N ASP A 261 13.73 7.80 -3.33
CA ASP A 261 15.12 7.58 -2.97
C ASP A 261 16.02 7.46 -4.21
N HIS A 262 15.54 6.79 -5.28
CA HIS A 262 16.25 6.69 -6.55
C HIS A 262 16.44 8.06 -7.22
N TRP A 263 15.40 8.90 -7.28
CA TRP A 263 15.52 10.26 -7.84
C TRP A 263 16.34 11.17 -6.95
N LEU A 264 16.23 11.05 -5.63
CA LEU A 264 16.97 11.88 -4.68
C LEU A 264 18.47 11.63 -4.74
N ARG A 265 18.89 10.36 -4.90
CA ARG A 265 20.30 10.02 -5.17
C ARG A 265 20.81 10.56 -6.50
N GLY A 266 19.94 10.59 -7.53
CA GLY A 266 20.27 11.17 -8.82
C GLY A 266 20.40 12.70 -8.80
N GLU A 267 19.60 13.37 -7.96
CA GLU A 267 19.63 14.83 -7.78
C GLU A 267 20.78 15.28 -6.87
N TYR A 268 21.03 14.54 -5.78
CA TYR A 268 22.06 14.82 -4.79
C TYR A 268 22.96 13.61 -4.57
N GLU A 269 24.03 13.50 -5.38
CA GLU A 269 25.01 12.40 -5.28
C GLU A 269 25.61 12.29 -3.87
N THR A 270 25.73 13.41 -3.16
CA THR A 270 26.22 13.48 -1.78
C THR A 270 25.35 12.69 -0.79
N PHE A 271 24.11 12.30 -1.13
CA PHE A 271 23.22 11.55 -0.23
C PHE A 271 23.46 10.04 -0.24
N THR A 272 24.23 9.53 -1.19
CA THR A 272 24.52 8.11 -1.38
C THR A 272 25.00 7.38 -0.12
N PRO A 273 25.81 7.98 0.79
CA PRO A 273 26.24 7.28 2.01
C PRO A 273 25.12 6.95 3.00
N TRP A 274 23.97 7.63 2.92
CA TRP A 274 22.83 7.42 3.85
C TRP A 274 21.61 6.77 3.21
N ILE A 275 21.58 6.68 1.87
CA ILE A 275 20.46 6.14 1.12
C ILE A 275 20.96 4.95 0.29
N ASP A 276 20.65 3.75 0.75
CA ASP A 276 20.91 2.51 0.02
C ASP A 276 20.29 2.53 -1.37
N GLU A 277 20.90 1.82 -2.31
CA GLU A 277 20.40 1.80 -3.69
C GLU A 277 19.13 0.96 -3.75
N PRO A 278 17.99 1.55 -4.18
CA PRO A 278 16.78 0.76 -4.32
C PRO A 278 17.02 -0.34 -5.34
N SER A 279 16.64 -1.57 -5.00
CA SER A 279 16.78 -2.66 -5.95
C SER A 279 15.85 -2.47 -7.14
N SER A 280 16.17 -3.08 -8.29
CA SER A 280 15.27 -3.08 -9.45
C SER A 280 13.87 -3.58 -9.10
N ARG A 281 13.77 -4.55 -8.18
CA ARG A 281 12.52 -5.05 -7.64
C ARG A 281 11.72 -3.96 -6.90
N ASP A 282 12.38 -3.19 -6.05
CA ASP A 282 11.73 -2.13 -5.26
C ASP A 282 11.19 -1.01 -6.17
N LEU A 283 11.90 -0.68 -7.25
CA LEU A 283 11.47 0.31 -8.25
C LEU A 283 10.29 -0.16 -9.12
N LEU A 284 10.09 -1.48 -9.22
CA LEU A 284 9.06 -2.10 -10.06
C LEU A 284 7.84 -2.58 -9.28
N THR A 285 7.85 -2.42 -7.95
CA THR A 285 6.72 -2.75 -7.08
C THR A 285 5.84 -1.52 -6.90
N ALA A 286 4.60 -1.59 -7.39
CA ALA A 286 3.70 -0.45 -7.33
C ALA A 286 3.14 -0.24 -5.91
N GLY A 287 3.30 0.97 -5.36
CA GLY A 287 2.81 1.29 -4.00
C GLY A 287 2.34 2.73 -3.77
N PHE A 288 2.30 3.56 -4.81
CA PHE A 288 1.76 4.92 -4.69
C PHE A 288 0.27 4.94 -5.07
N PRO A 289 -0.61 5.48 -4.23
CA PRO A 289 -2.03 5.64 -4.52
C PRO A 289 -2.27 6.78 -5.52
N ASN A 290 -3.44 6.79 -6.17
CA ASN A 290 -3.86 7.89 -7.06
C ASN A 290 -4.45 9.10 -6.32
N VAL A 291 -4.49 9.07 -4.99
CA VAL A 291 -4.97 10.15 -4.12
C VAL A 291 -3.78 10.74 -3.38
N ILE A 292 -3.62 12.06 -3.48
CA ILE A 292 -2.52 12.81 -2.88
C ILE A 292 -3.14 13.88 -1.97
N VAL A 293 -2.70 13.95 -0.72
CA VAL A 293 -3.07 15.00 0.24
C VAL A 293 -1.84 15.81 0.58
N ALA A 294 -1.95 17.12 0.42
CA ALA A 294 -0.87 18.06 0.68
C ALA A 294 -1.31 19.18 1.63
N LEU A 295 -0.41 19.62 2.51
CA LEU A 295 -0.54 20.82 3.32
C LEU A 295 0.22 21.96 2.64
N LEU A 296 -0.50 23.01 2.23
CA LEU A 296 0.01 24.06 1.36
C LEU A 296 -0.25 25.46 1.93
N PRO A 297 0.60 26.46 1.63
CA PRO A 297 0.29 27.85 1.92
C PRO A 297 -0.93 28.33 1.12
N ARG A 298 -1.77 29.20 1.71
CA ARG A 298 -3.00 29.77 1.10
C ARG A 298 -2.83 30.23 -0.36
N GLY A 299 -1.76 30.96 -0.66
CA GLY A 299 -1.52 31.53 -2.00
C GLY A 299 -1.12 30.51 -3.06
N GLU A 300 -0.65 29.33 -2.64
CA GLU A 300 0.02 28.37 -3.52
C GLU A 300 -0.85 27.19 -3.93
N VAL A 301 -2.02 27.02 -3.30
CA VAL A 301 -2.94 25.90 -3.59
C VAL A 301 -3.21 25.76 -5.09
N LYS A 302 -3.60 26.86 -5.76
CA LYS A 302 -3.93 26.81 -7.19
C LYS A 302 -2.71 26.48 -8.05
N ALA A 303 -1.55 27.04 -7.71
CA ALA A 303 -0.30 26.79 -8.42
C ALA A 303 0.11 25.31 -8.26
N ALA A 304 0.11 24.79 -7.04
CA ALA A 304 0.40 23.38 -6.74
C ALA A 304 -0.53 22.41 -7.49
N MET A 305 -1.85 22.65 -7.47
CA MET A 305 -2.80 21.77 -8.17
C MET A 305 -2.65 21.83 -9.69
N GLN A 306 -2.26 23.00 -10.22
CA GLN A 306 -1.94 23.16 -11.64
C GLN A 306 -0.64 22.41 -12.00
N THR A 307 0.40 22.50 -11.17
CA THR A 307 1.63 21.71 -11.32
C THR A 307 1.32 20.22 -11.32
N ALA A 308 0.52 19.73 -10.36
CA ALA A 308 0.12 18.33 -10.29
C ALA A 308 -0.57 17.85 -11.59
N LYS A 309 -1.52 18.64 -12.12
CA LYS A 309 -2.18 18.36 -13.40
C LYS A 309 -1.19 18.35 -14.57
N GLN A 310 -0.29 19.33 -14.64
CA GLN A 310 0.69 19.44 -15.72
C GLN A 310 1.69 18.29 -15.70
N THR A 311 2.20 17.92 -14.52
CA THR A 311 3.11 16.79 -14.33
C THR A 311 2.45 15.48 -14.76
N LEU A 312 1.20 15.23 -14.35
CA LEU A 312 0.44 14.05 -14.77
C LEU A 312 0.40 13.91 -16.30
N LEU A 313 0.00 14.97 -17.00
CA LEU A 313 -0.13 14.95 -18.45
C LEU A 313 1.25 14.87 -19.14
N LYS A 314 2.23 15.63 -18.65
CA LYS A 314 3.59 15.67 -19.19
C LYS A 314 4.24 14.28 -19.12
N GLU A 315 4.25 13.65 -17.96
CA GLU A 315 4.91 12.35 -17.79
C GLU A 315 4.15 11.22 -18.49
N TRP A 316 2.81 11.26 -18.53
CA TRP A 316 2.02 10.30 -19.30
C TRP A 316 2.33 10.39 -20.81
N LEU A 317 2.35 11.60 -21.37
CA LEU A 317 2.66 11.80 -22.79
C LEU A 317 4.13 11.49 -23.09
N LYS A 318 5.05 11.74 -22.16
CA LYS A 318 6.45 11.33 -22.28
C LYS A 318 6.57 9.81 -22.38
N LEU A 319 5.91 9.04 -21.51
CA LEU A 319 5.88 7.58 -21.61
C LEU A 319 5.28 7.13 -22.95
N GLY A 320 4.18 7.77 -23.38
CA GLY A 320 3.57 7.51 -24.69
C GLY A 320 4.52 7.73 -25.86
N ASN A 321 5.27 8.84 -25.87
CA ASN A 321 6.23 9.15 -26.93
C ASN A 321 7.42 8.18 -26.93
N LEU A 322 7.94 7.81 -25.76
CA LEU A 322 9.03 6.85 -25.64
C LEU A 322 8.61 5.46 -26.13
N VAL A 323 7.41 4.99 -25.76
CA VAL A 323 6.87 3.72 -26.25
C VAL A 323 6.59 3.79 -27.75
N PHE A 324 5.99 4.88 -28.22
CA PHE A 324 5.73 5.07 -29.65
C PHE A 324 7.01 4.95 -30.48
N THR A 325 8.07 5.63 -30.06
CA THR A 325 9.37 5.63 -30.74
C THR A 325 9.98 4.22 -30.77
N GLU A 326 9.91 3.51 -29.64
CA GLU A 326 10.37 2.12 -29.52
C GLU A 326 9.61 1.17 -30.45
N LEU A 327 8.28 1.30 -30.52
CA LEU A 327 7.43 0.49 -31.38
C LEU A 327 7.58 0.85 -32.86
N GLN A 328 7.81 2.13 -33.17
CA GLN A 328 8.00 2.60 -34.54
C GLN A 328 9.22 1.96 -35.21
N GLN A 329 10.31 1.80 -34.46
CA GLN A 329 11.53 1.13 -34.91
C GLN A 329 11.29 -0.36 -35.24
N ARG A 330 10.30 -0.98 -34.58
CA ARG A 330 9.99 -2.41 -34.69
C ARG A 330 8.96 -2.74 -35.77
N ARG A 331 8.36 -1.73 -36.43
CA ARG A 331 7.28 -1.92 -37.43
C ARG A 331 6.14 -2.78 -36.87
N TRP A 332 5.59 -2.32 -35.75
CA TRP A 332 4.58 -3.02 -34.98
C TRP A 332 3.18 -3.03 -35.59
N ILE A 333 2.91 -2.19 -36.59
CA ILE A 333 1.71 -2.24 -37.43
C ILE A 333 2.07 -1.98 -38.89
N ARG A 334 1.30 -2.52 -39.82
CA ARG A 334 1.45 -2.17 -41.23
C ARG A 334 1.18 -0.67 -41.40
N GLY A 335 2.06 0.03 -42.10
CA GLY A 335 1.97 1.49 -42.23
C GLY A 335 2.51 2.26 -40.99
N THR A 336 3.34 1.62 -40.16
CA THR A 336 3.97 2.25 -38.98
C THR A 336 4.72 3.55 -39.30
N ARG A 337 5.29 3.68 -40.51
CA ARG A 337 6.06 4.87 -40.90
C ARG A 337 5.16 6.07 -41.20
N GLU A 338 3.94 5.79 -41.60
CA GLU A 338 2.88 6.74 -41.93
C GLU A 338 2.08 7.16 -40.69
N LEU A 339 2.15 6.39 -39.60
CA LEU A 339 1.56 6.75 -38.31
C LEU A 339 2.37 7.90 -37.68
N SER A 340 1.76 9.08 -37.61
CA SER A 340 2.32 10.23 -36.88
C SER A 340 2.17 10.04 -35.36
N PRO A 341 3.18 10.43 -34.55
CA PRO A 341 3.01 10.48 -33.09
C PRO A 341 1.87 11.41 -32.69
N ASP A 342 1.58 12.47 -33.46
CA ASP A 342 0.50 13.43 -33.18
C ASP A 342 -0.88 12.98 -33.64
N SER A 343 -1.00 11.78 -34.23
CA SER A 343 -2.26 11.25 -34.75
C SER A 343 -3.38 11.21 -33.71
N ARG A 344 -4.62 11.37 -34.19
CA ARG A 344 -5.84 11.31 -33.37
C ARG A 344 -5.98 10.00 -32.59
N THR A 345 -5.58 8.87 -33.17
CA THR A 345 -5.67 7.54 -32.54
C THR A 345 -4.57 7.28 -31.53
N TRP A 346 -3.48 8.06 -31.54
CA TRP A 346 -2.39 7.98 -30.57
C TRP A 346 -2.43 9.14 -29.56
N ASN A 347 -1.78 10.26 -29.88
CA ASN A 347 -1.67 11.42 -28.98
C ASN A 347 -3.03 12.06 -28.68
N GLY A 348 -3.96 12.03 -29.64
CA GLY A 348 -5.34 12.47 -29.41
C GLY A 348 -6.03 11.68 -28.28
N TRP A 349 -5.87 10.35 -28.29
CA TRP A 349 -6.38 9.47 -27.23
C TRP A 349 -5.65 9.69 -25.90
N LEU A 350 -4.32 9.69 -25.91
CA LEU A 350 -3.51 9.82 -24.69
C LEU A 350 -3.76 11.14 -23.96
N LYS A 351 -3.98 12.26 -24.68
CA LYS A 351 -4.32 13.57 -24.10
C LYS A 351 -5.67 13.59 -23.38
N ALA A 352 -6.60 12.73 -23.77
CA ALA A 352 -7.94 12.64 -23.19
C ALA A 352 -8.05 11.61 -22.07
N GLN A 353 -6.99 10.85 -21.78
CA GLN A 353 -7.06 9.70 -20.87
C GLN A 353 -7.37 10.08 -19.41
N TRP A 354 -6.83 11.19 -18.92
CA TRP A 354 -6.80 11.50 -17.48
C TRP A 354 -7.72 12.65 -17.08
N GLN A 355 -8.36 12.47 -15.93
CA GLN A 355 -9.16 13.50 -15.29
C GLN A 355 -8.62 13.85 -13.91
N PRO A 356 -8.07 15.06 -13.74
CA PRO A 356 -7.63 15.56 -12.45
C PRO A 356 -8.79 16.20 -11.66
N TYR A 357 -8.85 15.86 -10.39
CA TYR A 357 -9.80 16.36 -9.41
C TYR A 357 -9.03 16.92 -8.23
N TRP A 358 -9.46 18.06 -7.70
CA TRP A 358 -8.90 18.56 -6.46
C TRP A 358 -9.89 19.43 -5.71
N VAL A 359 -9.72 19.47 -4.39
CA VAL A 359 -10.41 20.36 -3.45
C VAL A 359 -9.38 20.81 -2.42
N ALA A 360 -9.55 22.01 -1.87
CA ALA A 360 -8.72 22.49 -0.77
C ALA A 360 -9.56 23.27 0.23
N LEU A 361 -9.25 23.11 1.52
CA LEU A 361 -9.92 23.79 2.62
C LEU A 361 -8.90 24.45 3.56
N PRO A 362 -9.18 25.65 4.10
CA PRO A 362 -8.31 26.29 5.09
C PRO A 362 -8.31 25.50 6.39
N LEU A 363 -7.17 25.51 7.09
CA LEU A 363 -7.12 25.09 8.48
C LEU A 363 -7.73 26.20 9.35
N GLY A 364 -8.91 25.90 9.90
CA GLY A 364 -9.74 26.82 10.65
C GLY A 364 -10.48 27.87 9.81
N ALA A 365 -11.42 28.57 10.45
CA ALA A 365 -12.27 29.58 9.84
C ALA A 365 -11.44 30.75 9.25
N ASN A 366 -11.83 31.21 8.05
CA ASN A 366 -11.20 32.37 7.42
C ASN A 366 -11.48 33.64 8.24
N GLY A 367 -10.44 34.44 8.49
CA GLY A 367 -10.53 35.69 9.24
C GLY A 367 -10.34 35.54 10.76
N GLU A 368 -10.36 34.31 11.29
CA GLU A 368 -10.19 34.01 12.71
C GLU A 368 -8.75 33.58 13.03
N ASP A 369 -8.22 33.86 14.22
CA ASP A 369 -6.89 33.39 14.61
C ASP A 369 -6.78 31.85 14.66
N LEU A 370 -5.57 31.31 14.53
CA LEU A 370 -5.33 29.85 14.57
C LEU A 370 -5.27 29.30 16.00
N THR A 371 -5.08 30.18 16.98
CA THR A 371 -5.11 29.89 18.40
C THR A 371 -6.01 30.90 19.10
N ASN A 372 -6.62 30.52 20.22
CA ASN A 372 -7.50 31.41 20.96
C ASN A 372 -7.39 31.16 22.48
N GLN A 373 -7.27 32.25 23.25
CA GLN A 373 -7.25 32.20 24.72
C GLN A 373 -8.56 32.71 25.35
N SER A 374 -9.38 33.46 24.60
CA SER A 374 -10.66 34.01 25.07
C SER A 374 -11.76 32.95 25.22
N VAL A 375 -11.56 31.75 24.67
CA VAL A 375 -12.50 30.64 24.81
C VAL A 375 -12.81 30.35 26.29
N PHE A 376 -11.83 30.56 27.16
CA PHE A 376 -11.95 30.31 28.59
C PHE A 376 -12.63 31.43 29.39
N ASP A 377 -13.04 32.53 28.73
CA ASP A 377 -13.73 33.65 29.38
C ASP A 377 -15.21 33.33 29.66
N THR A 378 -15.71 32.23 29.11
CA THR A 378 -17.06 31.70 29.33
C THR A 378 -16.99 30.36 30.08
N GLN A 379 -18.03 29.99 30.84
CA GLN A 379 -18.01 28.81 31.71
C GLN A 379 -17.79 27.49 30.95
N ASP A 380 -18.30 27.36 29.72
CA ASP A 380 -18.25 26.12 28.91
C ASP A 380 -17.76 26.34 27.47
N GLY A 381 -17.30 27.55 27.13
CA GLY A 381 -16.89 27.91 25.76
C GLY A 381 -18.04 28.03 24.76
N SER A 382 -19.28 27.62 25.11
CA SER A 382 -20.34 27.35 24.13
C SER A 382 -20.78 28.57 23.33
N ASP A 383 -20.70 29.76 23.93
CA ASP A 383 -21.07 31.02 23.29
C ASP A 383 -19.91 31.77 22.64
N ASN A 384 -18.69 31.22 22.72
CA ASN A 384 -17.53 31.87 22.14
C ASN A 384 -17.62 31.95 20.59
N PRO A 385 -17.53 33.17 20.00
CA PRO A 385 -17.66 33.35 18.55
C PRO A 385 -16.62 32.57 17.74
N TRP A 386 -15.37 32.49 18.22
CA TRP A 386 -14.30 31.76 17.55
C TRP A 386 -14.64 30.26 17.47
N LEU A 387 -15.10 29.64 18.56
CA LEU A 387 -15.54 28.24 18.54
C LEU A 387 -16.71 27.99 17.59
N LYS A 388 -17.71 28.88 17.57
CA LYS A 388 -18.85 28.80 16.65
C LYS A 388 -18.37 28.86 15.20
N ALA A 389 -17.43 29.75 14.86
CA ALA A 389 -16.84 29.87 13.53
C ALA A 389 -16.06 28.61 13.11
N GLN A 390 -15.26 28.02 14.02
CA GLN A 390 -14.53 26.78 13.74
C GLN A 390 -15.50 25.60 13.49
N ASN A 391 -16.49 25.44 14.36
CA ASN A 391 -17.51 24.39 14.22
C ASN A 391 -18.30 24.52 12.92
N ALA A 392 -18.71 25.74 12.55
CA ALA A 392 -19.40 26.01 11.29
C ALA A 392 -18.53 25.65 10.07
N THR A 393 -17.23 25.96 10.10
CA THR A 393 -16.28 25.63 9.02
C THR A 393 -16.16 24.13 8.79
N CYS A 394 -16.27 23.33 9.86
CA CYS A 394 -16.24 21.87 9.79
C CYS A 394 -17.63 21.21 9.69
N ASN A 395 -18.69 22.00 9.52
CA ASN A 395 -20.09 21.56 9.47
C ASN A 395 -20.50 20.73 10.71
N LEU A 396 -20.11 21.18 11.90
CA LEU A 396 -20.46 20.56 13.18
C LEU A 396 -21.70 21.22 13.79
N GLY A 397 -22.72 20.42 14.10
CA GLY A 397 -23.93 20.86 14.80
C GLY A 397 -23.77 20.97 16.32
N GLU A 398 -24.83 21.38 17.03
CA GLU A 398 -24.80 21.55 18.49
C GLU A 398 -24.50 20.26 19.25
N ASN A 399 -25.00 19.12 18.76
CA ASN A 399 -24.75 17.80 19.33
C ASN A 399 -23.37 17.21 18.92
N SER A 400 -22.56 17.95 18.15
CA SER A 400 -21.27 17.51 17.63
C SER A 400 -20.18 18.58 17.81
N ARG A 401 -20.35 19.48 18.80
CA ARG A 401 -19.35 20.48 19.16
C ARG A 401 -18.03 19.80 19.52
N LEU A 402 -16.93 20.37 19.05
CA LEU A 402 -15.64 19.67 19.10
C LEU A 402 -15.13 19.45 20.51
N PHE A 403 -15.16 20.46 21.38
CA PHE A 403 -14.74 20.24 22.77
C PHE A 403 -15.85 19.48 23.50
N ASN A 404 -15.54 18.23 23.88
CA ASN A 404 -16.32 17.54 24.89
C ASN A 404 -16.19 18.35 26.20
N PRO A 405 -17.28 18.61 26.95
CA PRO A 405 -17.22 19.28 28.25
C PRO A 405 -16.07 18.81 29.15
N GLN A 406 -15.87 17.49 29.27
CA GLN A 406 -14.83 16.93 30.16
C GLN A 406 -13.40 17.25 29.71
N GLU A 407 -13.16 17.37 28.41
CA GLU A 407 -11.87 17.81 27.88
C GLU A 407 -11.70 19.32 28.08
N PHE A 408 -12.75 20.10 27.84
CA PHE A 408 -12.72 21.54 28.09
C PHE A 408 -12.39 21.84 29.55
N ASP A 409 -13.01 21.11 30.49
CA ASP A 409 -12.74 21.20 31.93
C ASP A 409 -11.27 20.93 32.26
N PHE A 410 -10.64 19.94 31.62
CA PHE A 410 -9.21 19.68 31.80
C PHE A 410 -8.34 20.86 31.33
N ILE A 411 -8.61 21.38 30.14
CA ILE A 411 -7.84 22.50 29.60
C ILE A 411 -8.02 23.75 30.47
N GLN A 412 -9.25 24.02 30.92
CA GLN A 412 -9.55 25.14 31.81
C GLN A 412 -8.90 24.97 33.19
N ALA A 413 -8.92 23.77 33.77
CA ALA A 413 -8.27 23.46 35.03
C ALA A 413 -6.75 23.70 34.95
N VAL A 414 -6.10 23.27 33.86
CA VAL A 414 -4.68 23.56 33.62
C VAL A 414 -4.45 25.07 33.52
N LYS A 415 -5.21 25.80 32.68
CA LYS A 415 -5.07 27.26 32.53
C LYS A 415 -5.21 28.02 33.86
N GLN A 416 -6.18 27.66 34.69
CA GLN A 416 -6.49 28.37 35.93
C GLN A 416 -5.51 28.07 37.08
N ASN A 417 -4.92 26.87 37.10
CA ASN A 417 -4.17 26.38 38.26
C ASN A 417 -2.66 26.16 37.98
N LEU A 418 -2.20 26.36 36.74
CA LEU A 418 -0.76 26.42 36.40
C LEU A 418 -0.33 27.88 36.18
N SER A 419 0.25 28.48 37.21
CA SER A 419 0.76 29.86 37.18
C SER A 419 1.83 30.06 36.09
N ASN A 420 1.83 31.21 35.42
CA ASN A 420 2.85 31.66 34.47
C ASN A 420 3.04 30.83 33.18
N THR A 421 2.05 30.03 32.77
CA THR A 421 2.15 29.24 31.53
C THR A 421 1.03 29.62 30.55
N PRO A 422 1.34 30.11 29.33
CA PRO A 422 0.31 30.49 28.36
C PRO A 422 -0.39 29.24 27.81
N VAL A 423 -1.68 29.10 28.10
CA VAL A 423 -2.53 28.00 27.60
C VAL A 423 -3.54 28.56 26.59
N SER A 424 -3.60 27.95 25.41
CA SER A 424 -4.53 28.30 24.33
C SER A 424 -5.12 27.06 23.68
N VAL A 425 -6.35 27.19 23.15
CA VAL A 425 -6.90 26.20 22.21
C VAL A 425 -6.45 26.53 20.78
N ASN A 426 -6.39 25.52 19.91
CA ASN A 426 -5.94 25.68 18.54
C ASN A 426 -6.77 24.86 17.52
N VAL A 427 -6.69 25.29 16.26
CA VAL A 427 -7.45 24.73 15.13
C VAL A 427 -7.08 23.28 14.77
N GLY A 428 -5.93 22.76 15.24
CA GLY A 428 -5.51 21.37 15.00
C GLY A 428 -6.51 20.34 15.53
N SER A 429 -7.29 20.73 16.53
CA SER A 429 -8.34 19.91 17.13
C SER A 429 -9.45 19.52 16.13
N TRP A 430 -9.70 20.33 15.09
CA TRP A 430 -10.71 20.08 14.06
C TRP A 430 -10.20 19.24 12.87
N TRP A 431 -8.92 18.83 12.88
CA TRP A 431 -8.27 18.10 11.80
C TRP A 431 -9.09 16.93 11.20
N PRO A 432 -9.63 15.98 11.98
CA PRO A 432 -10.33 14.82 11.41
C PRO A 432 -11.62 15.22 10.69
N TYR A 433 -12.30 16.27 11.16
CA TYR A 433 -13.52 16.78 10.53
C TYR A 433 -13.21 17.57 9.27
N LEU A 434 -12.14 18.38 9.30
CA LEU A 434 -11.66 19.06 8.10
C LEU A 434 -11.27 18.06 7.01
N PHE A 435 -10.60 16.97 7.39
CA PHE A 435 -10.22 15.89 6.47
C PHE A 435 -11.45 15.20 5.87
N ASP A 436 -12.49 14.96 6.68
CA ASP A 436 -13.76 14.40 6.21
C ASP A 436 -14.47 15.32 5.21
N GLN A 437 -14.55 16.63 5.52
CA GLN A 437 -15.10 17.64 4.60
C GLN A 437 -14.30 17.72 3.30
N LEU A 438 -12.98 17.60 3.37
CA LEU A 438 -12.11 17.59 2.20
C LEU A 438 -12.42 16.39 1.28
N ARG A 439 -12.60 15.19 1.85
CA ARG A 439 -12.98 13.98 1.11
C ARG A 439 -14.40 14.08 0.55
N PHE A 440 -15.34 14.56 1.35
CA PHE A 440 -16.72 14.79 0.91
C PHE A 440 -16.75 15.75 -0.29
N GLY A 441 -16.03 16.87 -0.19
CA GLY A 441 -15.87 17.82 -1.28
C GLY A 441 -15.30 17.17 -2.54
N LEU A 442 -14.24 16.36 -2.41
CA LEU A 442 -13.66 15.65 -3.57
C LEU A 442 -14.68 14.71 -4.23
N SER A 443 -15.43 13.94 -3.44
CA SER A 443 -16.48 13.05 -3.95
C SER A 443 -17.60 13.83 -4.64
N ALA A 444 -18.01 14.98 -4.08
CA ALA A 444 -19.00 15.86 -4.71
C ALA A 444 -18.50 16.41 -6.07
N VAL A 445 -17.22 16.80 -6.17
CA VAL A 445 -16.64 17.23 -7.47
C VAL A 445 -16.58 16.08 -8.46
N LYS A 446 -16.25 14.85 -8.02
CA LYS A 446 -16.26 13.66 -8.89
C LYS A 446 -17.66 13.33 -9.41
N ASN A 447 -18.68 13.39 -8.56
CA ASN A 447 -20.05 13.02 -8.92
C ASN A 447 -20.81 14.11 -9.70
N SER A 448 -20.44 15.38 -9.53
CA SER A 448 -21.10 16.50 -10.22
C SER A 448 -20.61 16.74 -11.65
N ARG A 449 -19.43 16.21 -12.00
CA ARG A 449 -18.89 16.33 -13.36
C ARG A 449 -19.41 15.18 -14.24
N THR A 450 -20.22 15.51 -15.23
CA THR A 450 -20.55 14.58 -16.32
C THR A 450 -19.38 14.60 -17.30
N TRP A 451 -18.53 13.58 -17.25
CA TRP A 451 -17.45 13.42 -18.22
C TRP A 451 -17.69 12.20 -19.08
N ASP A 452 -17.64 12.41 -20.39
CA ASP A 452 -17.72 11.34 -21.37
C ASP A 452 -16.33 11.14 -21.99
N ILE A 453 -15.87 9.89 -22.02
CA ILE A 453 -14.73 9.49 -22.86
C ILE A 453 -15.10 9.90 -24.30
N PRO A 454 -14.18 10.54 -25.07
CA PRO A 454 -14.45 10.87 -26.46
C PRO A 454 -14.99 9.65 -27.21
N THR A 455 -16.18 9.77 -27.79
CA THR A 455 -16.82 8.65 -28.50
C THR A 455 -15.96 8.28 -29.71
N ALA A 456 -15.47 7.04 -29.75
CA ALA A 456 -14.80 6.51 -30.93
C ALA A 456 -15.85 6.21 -32.02
N PHE A 457 -15.81 6.95 -33.13
CA PHE A 457 -16.58 6.66 -34.36
C PHE A 457 -15.91 5.61 -35.26
N SER A 458 -14.82 5.00 -34.79
CA SER A 458 -14.03 3.96 -35.46
C SER A 458 -14.04 2.66 -34.65
N PRO A 459 -13.54 1.53 -35.21
CA PRO A 459 -13.39 0.28 -34.48
C PRO A 459 -12.72 0.48 -33.12
N ARG A 460 -13.23 -0.23 -32.12
CA ARG A 460 -12.79 -0.11 -30.73
C ARG A 460 -11.77 -1.18 -30.37
N SER A 461 -11.05 -0.93 -29.28
CA SER A 461 -10.15 -1.93 -28.72
C SER A 461 -10.84 -3.28 -28.52
N THR A 462 -10.16 -4.36 -28.90
CA THR A 462 -10.61 -5.74 -28.64
C THR A 462 -10.38 -6.18 -27.19
N ILE A 463 -9.67 -5.39 -26.37
CA ILE A 463 -9.39 -5.69 -24.96
C ILE A 463 -10.43 -5.02 -24.06
N SER A 464 -10.46 -3.68 -24.06
CA SER A 464 -11.39 -2.93 -23.19
C SER A 464 -12.75 -2.68 -23.82
N GLY A 465 -12.87 -2.76 -25.15
CA GLY A 465 -14.04 -2.23 -25.86
C GLY A 465 -14.16 -0.70 -25.80
N ILE A 466 -13.11 -0.01 -25.30
CA ILE A 466 -13.07 1.44 -25.09
C ILE A 466 -11.99 2.06 -25.98
N GLY A 467 -12.31 3.21 -26.57
CA GLY A 467 -11.38 3.98 -27.38
C GLY A 467 -11.11 3.41 -28.78
N PRO A 468 -10.61 4.24 -29.70
CA PRO A 468 -10.30 3.82 -31.04
C PRO A 468 -9.05 2.94 -31.07
N VAL A 469 -9.05 1.94 -31.94
CA VAL A 469 -7.84 1.18 -32.30
C VAL A 469 -6.79 2.12 -32.89
N VAL A 470 -5.50 1.88 -32.63
CA VAL A 470 -4.40 2.62 -33.27
C VAL A 470 -4.28 2.21 -34.75
N TYR A 471 -4.34 3.18 -35.66
CA TYR A 471 -4.09 2.96 -37.09
C TYR A 471 -3.49 4.22 -37.75
N PRO A 472 -2.78 4.09 -38.89
CA PRO A 472 -2.27 5.24 -39.63
C PRO A 472 -3.43 6.03 -40.28
N ASP A 473 -3.77 7.21 -39.73
CA ASP A 473 -4.77 8.11 -40.31
C ASP A 473 -4.16 8.93 -41.46
N SER A 474 -4.37 8.48 -42.69
CA SER A 474 -3.78 9.07 -43.91
C SER A 474 -4.43 10.39 -44.36
N ASN A 475 -5.49 10.86 -43.70
CA ASN A 475 -6.29 12.02 -44.12
C ASN A 475 -6.06 13.30 -43.31
N GLU A 476 -5.03 13.34 -42.44
CA GLU A 476 -4.80 14.45 -41.49
C GLU A 476 -4.37 15.78 -42.16
N HIS A 477 -4.04 15.77 -43.47
CA HIS A 477 -3.55 16.94 -44.21
C HIS A 477 -4.48 17.42 -45.35
N GLN A 478 -5.69 16.88 -45.49
CA GLN A 478 -6.63 17.34 -46.52
C GLN A 478 -7.66 18.34 -45.97
N PRO A 479 -7.90 19.49 -46.67
CA PRO A 479 -8.85 20.50 -46.22
C PRO A 479 -10.27 19.96 -46.10
N ARG A 480 -10.98 20.41 -45.04
CA ARG A 480 -12.28 19.89 -44.58
C ARG A 480 -13.40 19.86 -45.63
N GLU A 481 -13.29 20.64 -46.70
CA GLU A 481 -14.38 20.87 -47.67
C GLU A 481 -14.65 19.70 -48.65
N LYS A 482 -13.81 18.66 -48.69
CA LYS A 482 -14.02 17.47 -49.57
C LYS A 482 -14.18 16.13 -48.83
N ASN A 483 -14.39 16.16 -47.52
CA ASN A 483 -14.40 14.96 -46.70
C ASN A 483 -15.80 14.35 -46.57
N GLN A 484 -16.20 13.51 -47.52
CA GLN A 484 -17.08 12.38 -47.19
C GLN A 484 -16.25 11.42 -46.31
N HIS A 485 -16.28 11.60 -44.99
CA HIS A 485 -15.64 10.68 -44.03
C HIS A 485 -16.23 9.28 -44.24
N ARG A 486 -15.56 8.41 -45.01
CA ARG A 486 -15.83 6.98 -44.95
C ARG A 486 -15.15 6.47 -43.68
N PRO A 487 -15.90 6.01 -42.66
CA PRO A 487 -15.30 5.47 -41.44
C PRO A 487 -14.41 4.28 -41.80
N ILE A 488 -13.24 4.18 -41.19
CA ILE A 488 -12.39 2.99 -41.33
C ILE A 488 -13.17 1.76 -40.84
N THR A 489 -13.11 0.66 -41.59
CA THR A 489 -13.81 -0.58 -41.27
C THR A 489 -12.96 -1.48 -40.37
N GLU A 490 -13.60 -2.41 -39.65
CA GLU A 490 -12.91 -3.41 -38.82
C GLU A 490 -11.96 -4.29 -39.63
N ALA A 491 -12.31 -4.60 -40.89
CA ALA A 491 -11.43 -5.37 -41.77
C ALA A 491 -10.12 -4.61 -42.05
N GLN A 492 -10.21 -3.30 -42.31
CA GLN A 492 -9.04 -2.46 -42.56
C GLN A 492 -8.16 -2.31 -41.32
N THR A 493 -8.74 -2.13 -40.13
CA THR A 493 -7.95 -2.07 -38.89
C THR A 493 -7.29 -3.40 -38.56
N LYS A 494 -7.97 -4.51 -38.83
CA LYS A 494 -7.40 -5.86 -38.68
C LYS A 494 -6.19 -6.07 -39.57
N ASP A 495 -6.22 -5.59 -40.81
CA ASP A 495 -5.08 -5.68 -41.73
C ASP A 495 -3.85 -4.89 -41.25
N PHE A 496 -4.04 -3.78 -40.53
CA PHE A 496 -2.92 -3.05 -39.93
C PHE A 496 -2.23 -3.82 -38.80
N TRP A 497 -3.01 -4.55 -38.00
CA TRP A 497 -2.53 -5.26 -36.80
C TRP A 497 -2.03 -6.68 -37.07
N GLN A 498 -1.99 -7.13 -38.32
CA GLN A 498 -1.37 -8.41 -38.69
C GLN A 498 0.14 -8.43 -38.45
N GLU A 499 0.82 -7.28 -38.54
CA GLU A 499 2.22 -7.16 -38.10
C GLU A 499 2.26 -7.16 -36.57
N HIS A 500 3.11 -8.00 -35.97
CA HIS A 500 3.05 -8.22 -34.52
C HIS A 500 4.34 -7.93 -33.76
N ALA A 501 5.46 -7.62 -34.45
CA ALA A 501 6.75 -7.18 -33.91
C ALA A 501 7.27 -7.95 -32.66
N GLY A 502 6.84 -9.21 -32.50
CA GLY A 502 7.12 -10.03 -31.32
C GLY A 502 6.50 -9.53 -29.99
N LEU A 503 5.56 -8.58 -30.04
CA LEU A 503 4.93 -7.96 -28.87
C LEU A 503 3.40 -8.17 -28.81
N PHE A 504 2.80 -8.30 -29.99
CA PHE A 504 1.37 -8.50 -30.20
C PHE A 504 1.11 -9.90 -30.76
N ASP A 505 -0.14 -10.34 -30.83
CA ASP A 505 -0.49 -11.68 -31.36
C ASP A 505 -1.05 -11.66 -32.79
N GLY A 506 -1.12 -10.49 -33.43
CA GLY A 506 -1.64 -10.34 -34.79
C GLY A 506 -3.18 -10.35 -34.91
N ILE A 507 -3.87 -10.64 -33.80
CA ILE A 507 -5.34 -10.74 -33.73
C ILE A 507 -5.92 -9.56 -32.94
N GLU A 508 -5.24 -9.20 -31.85
CA GLU A 508 -5.64 -8.09 -30.99
C GLU A 508 -5.49 -6.73 -31.68
N GLN A 509 -6.45 -5.84 -31.42
CA GLN A 509 -6.45 -4.46 -31.88
C GLN A 509 -6.57 -3.57 -30.65
N LEU A 510 -5.51 -2.82 -30.33
CA LEU A 510 -5.41 -2.07 -29.07
C LEU A 510 -5.63 -0.58 -29.30
N ASN A 511 -6.15 0.10 -28.28
CA ASN A 511 -6.07 1.56 -28.20
C ASN A 511 -4.67 2.00 -27.72
N ALA A 512 -4.37 3.30 -27.81
CA ALA A 512 -3.04 3.80 -27.47
C ALA A 512 -2.64 3.59 -26.00
N THR A 513 -3.58 3.57 -25.06
CA THR A 513 -3.33 3.31 -23.64
C THR A 513 -2.88 1.87 -23.42
N GLU A 514 -3.59 0.91 -24.03
CA GLU A 514 -3.27 -0.51 -23.96
C GLU A 514 -1.96 -0.82 -24.68
N THR A 515 -1.71 -0.19 -25.82
CA THR A 515 -0.40 -0.27 -26.48
C THR A 515 0.71 0.24 -25.57
N LEU A 516 0.53 1.42 -24.97
CA LEU A 516 1.51 2.02 -24.07
C LEU A 516 1.87 1.03 -22.94
N LYS A 517 0.85 0.45 -22.30
CA LYS A 517 1.05 -0.58 -21.27
C LYS A 517 1.85 -1.77 -21.80
N ARG A 518 1.51 -2.27 -23.00
CA ARG A 518 2.22 -3.40 -23.61
C ARG A 518 3.69 -3.08 -23.88
N GLY A 519 3.99 -1.85 -24.30
CA GLY A 519 5.34 -1.40 -24.64
C GLY A 519 6.21 -0.93 -23.46
N ILE A 520 5.63 -0.71 -22.28
CA ILE A 520 6.34 0.00 -21.20
C ILE A 520 7.64 -0.69 -20.75
N HIS A 521 7.64 -2.01 -20.73
CA HIS A 521 8.80 -2.80 -20.33
C HIS A 521 10.04 -2.57 -21.19
N ARG A 522 9.86 -2.09 -22.43
CA ARG A 522 10.95 -1.80 -23.36
C ARG A 522 11.60 -0.44 -23.12
N ILE A 523 10.97 0.45 -22.35
CA ILE A 523 11.48 1.81 -22.13
C ILE A 523 12.03 2.04 -20.72
N LEU A 524 11.87 1.08 -19.80
CA LEU A 524 12.34 1.21 -18.41
C LEU A 524 13.88 1.31 -18.31
N SER A 525 14.60 0.75 -19.28
CA SER A 525 16.06 0.87 -19.36
C SER A 525 16.55 2.24 -19.79
N LYS A 526 15.67 3.09 -20.32
CA LYS A 526 16.02 4.46 -20.68
C LYS A 526 16.27 5.26 -19.40
N LYS A 527 17.40 5.97 -19.36
CA LYS A 527 17.80 6.81 -18.21
C LYS A 527 16.74 7.86 -17.83
N GLU A 528 15.96 8.32 -18.82
CA GLU A 528 14.85 9.25 -18.61
C GLU A 528 13.66 8.66 -17.83
N VAL A 529 13.60 7.33 -17.68
CA VAL A 529 12.55 6.61 -16.95
C VAL A 529 13.10 6.06 -15.64
N LEU A 530 13.95 5.03 -15.69
CA LEU A 530 14.63 4.43 -14.53
C LEU A 530 16.09 4.01 -14.78
N GLY A 531 16.52 3.85 -16.04
CA GLY A 531 17.90 3.44 -16.35
C GLY A 531 18.26 2.01 -15.96
N LEU A 532 17.28 1.11 -15.85
CA LEU A 532 17.50 -0.29 -15.44
C LEU A 532 18.14 -1.14 -16.55
N GLU A 533 18.99 -2.10 -16.19
CA GLU A 533 19.52 -3.05 -17.17
C GLU A 533 18.43 -4.04 -17.64
N GLU A 534 18.48 -4.47 -18.90
CA GLU A 534 17.46 -5.38 -19.47
C GLU A 534 17.38 -6.72 -18.71
N ARG A 535 18.51 -7.22 -18.20
CA ARG A 535 18.56 -8.42 -17.36
C ARG A 535 17.82 -8.25 -16.02
N GLN A 536 17.91 -7.06 -15.42
CA GLN A 536 17.23 -6.73 -14.17
C GLN A 536 15.71 -6.61 -14.37
N LEU A 537 15.30 -6.09 -15.53
CA LEU A 537 13.89 -6.00 -15.93
C LEU A 537 13.26 -7.38 -16.07
N ASN A 538 13.88 -8.28 -16.84
CA ASN A 538 13.33 -9.61 -17.12
C ASN A 538 13.10 -10.44 -15.85
N ALA A 539 13.95 -10.30 -14.82
CA ALA A 539 13.79 -10.98 -13.53
C ALA A 539 12.59 -10.47 -12.70
N ALA A 540 12.10 -9.26 -12.98
CA ALA A 540 11.04 -8.59 -12.23
C ALA A 540 9.67 -8.63 -12.93
N TYR A 541 9.55 -9.15 -14.14
CA TYR A 541 8.26 -9.18 -14.85
C TYR A 541 7.38 -10.35 -14.38
N PRO A 542 6.16 -10.10 -13.86
CA PRO A 542 5.25 -11.18 -13.53
C PRO A 542 4.77 -11.91 -14.78
N ASP A 543 4.73 -13.22 -14.66
CA ASP A 543 4.16 -14.13 -15.64
C ASP A 543 3.32 -15.20 -14.93
N LEU A 544 2.60 -16.07 -15.65
CA LEU A 544 1.77 -17.14 -15.08
C LEU A 544 2.61 -18.33 -14.55
N THR A 545 3.65 -18.03 -13.77
CA THR A 545 4.70 -18.95 -13.32
C THR A 545 4.65 -19.26 -11.82
N ALA A 546 3.88 -18.49 -11.02
CA ALA A 546 3.82 -18.68 -9.57
C ALA A 546 3.22 -20.03 -9.19
N GLY A 547 2.33 -20.60 -10.02
CA GLY A 547 1.84 -21.97 -9.85
C GLY A 547 2.99 -22.99 -9.76
N ALA A 548 3.81 -23.06 -10.82
CA ALA A 548 4.98 -23.93 -10.82
C ALA A 548 6.00 -23.60 -9.72
N ALA A 549 6.16 -22.31 -9.37
CA ALA A 549 7.07 -21.90 -8.30
C ALA A 549 6.60 -22.41 -6.93
N GLY A 550 5.30 -22.33 -6.64
CA GLY A 550 4.72 -22.90 -5.42
C GLY A 550 4.81 -24.42 -5.37
N TYR A 551 4.52 -25.09 -6.50
CA TYR A 551 4.69 -26.54 -6.64
C TYR A 551 6.10 -26.99 -6.28
N LEU A 552 7.11 -26.33 -6.85
CA LEU A 552 8.50 -26.65 -6.55
C LEU A 552 8.81 -26.31 -5.09
N ARG A 553 8.47 -25.11 -4.62
CA ARG A 553 8.81 -24.68 -3.25
C ARG A 553 8.28 -25.61 -2.18
N VAL A 554 7.02 -26.07 -2.26
CA VAL A 554 6.41 -26.94 -1.24
C VAL A 554 6.97 -28.35 -1.28
N ASN A 555 7.28 -28.87 -2.47
CA ASN A 555 7.79 -30.23 -2.62
C ASN A 555 9.32 -30.32 -2.55
N TYR A 556 10.02 -29.18 -2.55
CA TYR A 556 11.48 -29.08 -2.50
C TYR A 556 12.14 -29.14 -1.11
N PRO A 557 11.55 -28.76 0.04
CA PRO A 557 12.33 -28.66 1.27
C PRO A 557 12.71 -30.06 1.76
N LYS A 558 13.97 -30.43 1.47
CA LYS A 558 14.77 -31.56 2.00
C LYS A 558 14.36 -33.01 1.68
N ASN A 559 13.19 -33.33 1.09
CA ASN A 559 12.74 -34.74 1.00
C ASN A 559 12.30 -35.32 -0.37
N ASP A 560 12.30 -34.57 -1.49
CA ASP A 560 11.96 -35.17 -2.81
C ASP A 560 12.81 -34.62 -3.98
N PRO A 561 14.11 -34.98 -4.08
CA PRO A 561 14.96 -34.59 -5.20
C PRO A 561 14.47 -35.13 -6.56
N GLN A 562 13.62 -36.15 -6.55
CA GLN A 562 13.14 -36.81 -7.77
C GLN A 562 12.17 -35.91 -8.54
N ARG A 563 11.29 -35.16 -7.86
CA ARG A 563 10.38 -34.20 -8.52
C ARG A 563 11.09 -33.04 -9.19
N LYS A 564 12.15 -32.52 -8.58
CA LYS A 564 12.99 -31.46 -9.16
C LYS A 564 13.66 -31.96 -10.43
N GLU A 565 14.27 -33.14 -10.34
CA GLU A 565 14.92 -33.75 -11.49
C GLU A 565 13.92 -34.07 -12.61
N HIS A 566 12.72 -34.56 -12.28
CA HIS A 566 11.64 -34.77 -13.23
C HIS A 566 11.22 -33.47 -13.94
N PHE A 567 11.08 -32.36 -13.21
CA PHE A 567 10.78 -31.05 -13.79
C PHE A 567 11.90 -30.61 -14.76
N ARG A 568 13.17 -30.75 -14.36
CA ARG A 568 14.33 -30.40 -15.20
C ARG A 568 14.40 -31.26 -16.46
N GLN A 569 14.20 -32.57 -16.32
CA GLN A 569 14.16 -33.53 -17.44
C GLN A 569 13.01 -33.21 -18.39
N THR A 570 11.83 -32.88 -17.87
CA THR A 570 10.69 -32.47 -18.69
C THR A 570 11.04 -31.22 -19.50
N CYS A 571 11.59 -30.19 -18.85
CA CYS A 571 11.98 -28.95 -19.53
C CYS A 571 13.03 -29.19 -20.62
N ALA A 572 14.07 -29.98 -20.32
CA ALA A 572 15.09 -30.34 -21.29
C ALA A 572 14.52 -31.12 -22.48
N SER A 573 13.60 -32.05 -22.22
CA SER A 573 12.93 -32.84 -23.27
C SER A 573 12.01 -31.99 -24.13
N VAL A 574 11.27 -31.04 -23.56
CA VAL A 574 10.44 -30.09 -24.32
C VAL A 574 11.30 -29.20 -25.20
N LEU A 575 12.42 -28.68 -24.69
CA LEU A 575 13.37 -27.90 -25.48
C LEU A 575 13.93 -28.70 -26.67
N GLN A 576 14.30 -29.97 -26.44
CA GLN A 576 14.73 -30.86 -27.51
C GLN A 576 13.62 -31.12 -28.55
N GLN A 577 12.35 -31.17 -28.12
CA GLN A 577 11.23 -31.32 -29.03
C GLN A 577 11.03 -30.05 -29.88
N LEU A 578 11.18 -28.87 -29.30
CA LEU A 578 11.13 -27.60 -30.02
C LEU A 578 12.23 -27.49 -31.09
N ASP A 579 13.44 -28.01 -30.81
CA ASP A 579 14.56 -28.03 -31.76
C ASP A 579 14.26 -28.86 -33.04
N LYS A 580 13.20 -29.69 -33.03
CA LYS A 580 12.76 -30.44 -34.22
C LYS A 580 11.84 -29.64 -35.14
N PHE A 581 11.31 -28.51 -34.69
CA PHE A 581 10.42 -27.67 -35.50
C PHE A 581 11.26 -26.74 -36.39
N PRO A 582 11.14 -26.83 -37.72
CA PRO A 582 12.03 -26.14 -38.66
C PRO A 582 12.02 -24.60 -38.52
N ASP A 583 10.92 -24.02 -38.02
CA ASP A 583 10.72 -22.56 -37.89
C ASP A 583 10.82 -22.04 -36.44
N ALA A 584 11.02 -22.92 -35.45
CA ALA A 584 11.03 -22.53 -34.04
C ALA A 584 12.40 -21.99 -33.59
N LYS A 585 12.59 -20.66 -33.59
CA LYS A 585 13.79 -20.05 -33.00
C LYS A 585 13.76 -20.14 -31.48
N ARG A 586 14.68 -20.93 -30.89
CA ARG A 586 14.85 -21.11 -29.43
C ARG A 586 15.14 -19.82 -28.64
N LYS A 587 15.63 -18.77 -29.31
CA LYS A 587 16.09 -17.52 -28.68
C LYS A 587 15.05 -16.85 -27.76
N ALA A 588 13.75 -17.06 -28.00
CA ALA A 588 12.69 -16.53 -27.16
C ALA A 588 12.67 -17.11 -25.72
N PHE A 589 13.19 -18.33 -25.52
CA PHE A 589 13.13 -19.05 -24.24
C PHE A 589 14.43 -19.02 -23.45
N GLU A 590 15.58 -18.82 -24.12
CA GLU A 590 16.91 -18.81 -23.46
C GLU A 590 17.07 -17.64 -22.48
N ASP A 591 16.45 -16.50 -22.78
CA ASP A 591 16.50 -15.29 -21.96
C ASP A 591 15.32 -15.16 -20.98
N MET A 592 14.38 -16.11 -21.01
CA MET A 592 13.15 -16.05 -20.22
C MET A 592 13.44 -16.35 -18.74
N LYS A 593 13.02 -15.44 -17.86
CA LYS A 593 13.12 -15.58 -16.40
C LYS A 593 11.79 -16.01 -15.80
N TRP A 594 11.83 -16.49 -14.57
CA TRP A 594 10.63 -16.96 -13.87
C TRP A 594 9.75 -15.80 -13.45
N GLY A 595 10.33 -14.63 -13.17
CA GLY A 595 9.58 -13.49 -12.65
C GLY A 595 9.11 -13.69 -11.21
N ILE A 596 9.71 -14.65 -10.49
CA ILE A 596 9.41 -14.99 -9.09
C ILE A 596 10.74 -14.94 -8.29
N PRO A 597 11.07 -13.78 -7.67
CA PRO A 597 12.39 -13.55 -7.08
C PRO A 597 12.79 -14.55 -5.99
N GLY A 598 11.83 -14.98 -5.16
CA GLY A 598 12.09 -15.96 -4.09
C GLY A 598 12.62 -17.29 -4.64
N LEU A 599 12.05 -17.76 -5.75
CA LEU A 599 12.45 -19.01 -6.37
C LEU A 599 13.82 -18.89 -7.06
N GLU A 600 14.06 -17.81 -7.80
CA GLU A 600 15.35 -17.60 -8.49
C GLU A 600 16.53 -17.51 -7.51
N ARG A 601 16.30 -16.94 -6.32
CA ARG A 601 17.30 -16.88 -5.25
C ARG A 601 17.55 -18.26 -4.62
N GLN A 602 16.49 -19.04 -4.42
CA GLN A 602 16.57 -20.36 -3.78
C GLN A 602 17.09 -21.45 -4.74
N HIS A 603 16.76 -21.36 -6.03
CA HIS A 603 17.06 -22.35 -7.07
C HIS A 603 17.62 -21.72 -8.35
N PRO A 604 18.82 -21.14 -8.30
CA PRO A 604 19.45 -20.55 -9.48
C PRO A 604 19.67 -21.56 -10.62
N ASP A 605 19.71 -22.86 -10.30
CA ASP A 605 19.85 -23.94 -11.27
C ASP A 605 18.60 -24.18 -12.12
N LEU A 606 17.43 -23.70 -11.69
CA LEU A 606 16.16 -23.84 -12.43
C LEU A 606 15.87 -22.64 -13.34
N ILE A 607 16.74 -21.63 -13.35
CA ILE A 607 16.58 -20.41 -14.16
C ILE A 607 16.50 -20.73 -15.67
N SER A 608 17.16 -21.79 -16.14
CA SER A 608 17.13 -22.23 -17.54
C SER A 608 15.87 -23.03 -17.91
N CYS A 609 14.99 -23.30 -16.95
CA CYS A 609 13.79 -24.13 -17.10
C CYS A 609 12.52 -23.32 -16.79
N PRO A 610 12.15 -22.32 -17.62
CA PRO A 610 10.98 -21.50 -17.37
C PRO A 610 9.68 -22.34 -17.37
N PRO A 611 8.71 -22.11 -16.47
CA PRO A 611 7.48 -22.90 -16.38
C PRO A 611 6.64 -22.92 -17.63
N ARG A 612 6.81 -21.92 -18.51
CA ARG A 612 6.14 -21.89 -19.80
C ARG A 612 6.39 -23.14 -20.63
N LEU A 613 7.53 -23.80 -20.45
CA LEU A 613 7.85 -25.08 -21.09
C LEU A 613 6.84 -26.19 -20.76
N LEU A 614 6.05 -26.03 -19.70
CA LEU A 614 5.01 -27.00 -19.34
C LEU A 614 3.64 -26.69 -19.93
N ASN A 615 3.49 -25.64 -20.75
CA ASN A 615 2.20 -25.29 -21.36
C ASN A 615 2.32 -25.10 -22.88
N ALA A 616 1.84 -26.09 -23.64
CA ALA A 616 1.89 -26.07 -25.11
C ALA A 616 1.22 -24.82 -25.73
N GLY A 617 0.13 -24.33 -25.13
CA GLY A 617 -0.58 -23.14 -25.63
C GLY A 617 0.25 -21.87 -25.49
N TRP A 618 0.95 -21.70 -24.36
CA TRP A 618 1.86 -20.57 -24.16
C TRP A 618 3.08 -20.65 -25.06
N LEU A 619 3.68 -21.85 -25.21
CA LEU A 619 4.83 -22.06 -26.08
C LEU A 619 4.54 -21.66 -27.52
N VAL A 620 3.44 -22.16 -28.07
CA VAL A 620 3.03 -21.86 -29.44
C VAL A 620 2.67 -20.38 -29.64
N ALA A 621 2.18 -19.70 -28.60
CA ALA A 621 1.90 -18.28 -28.64
C ALA A 621 3.17 -17.41 -28.66
N ASP A 622 4.27 -17.88 -28.09
CA ASP A 622 5.55 -17.17 -28.01
C ASP A 622 6.50 -17.53 -29.18
N LEU A 623 6.21 -18.60 -29.92
CA LEU A 623 6.97 -19.02 -31.11
C LEU A 623 6.65 -18.14 -32.32
N ASP A 624 7.71 -17.78 -33.07
CA ASP A 624 7.64 -17.03 -34.33
C ASP A 624 7.32 -18.00 -35.49
N ILE A 625 6.12 -18.57 -35.47
CA ILE A 625 5.63 -19.57 -36.44
C ILE A 625 4.31 -19.13 -37.08
N SER A 626 4.03 -19.65 -38.28
CA SER A 626 2.83 -19.28 -39.03
C SER A 626 1.54 -19.74 -38.31
N GLU A 627 0.48 -18.92 -38.34
CA GLU A 627 -0.81 -19.26 -37.70
C GLU A 627 -1.39 -20.63 -38.11
N PRO A 628 -1.31 -21.06 -39.38
CA PRO A 628 -1.74 -22.40 -39.80
C PRO A 628 -1.04 -23.56 -39.08
N ASP A 629 0.23 -23.40 -38.68
CA ASP A 629 1.04 -24.47 -38.09
C ASP A 629 0.86 -24.58 -36.56
N LYS A 630 0.38 -23.49 -35.92
CA LYS A 630 0.19 -23.41 -34.47
C LYS A 630 -0.66 -24.55 -33.88
N PRO A 631 -1.80 -24.96 -34.47
CA PRO A 631 -2.62 -26.05 -33.94
C PRO A 631 -1.90 -27.40 -33.90
N ASP A 632 -1.11 -27.70 -34.93
CA ASP A 632 -0.40 -28.97 -35.05
C ASP A 632 0.74 -29.05 -34.04
N TYR A 633 1.58 -28.01 -33.96
CA TYR A 633 2.67 -27.93 -32.98
C TYR A 633 2.14 -27.94 -31.56
N ARG A 634 1.01 -27.26 -31.30
CA ARG A 634 0.35 -27.30 -29.99
C ARG A 634 -0.05 -28.72 -29.62
N THR A 635 -0.65 -29.45 -30.55
CA THR A 635 -1.10 -30.83 -30.32
C THR A 635 0.08 -31.75 -30.04
N GLU A 636 1.18 -31.61 -30.79
CA GLU A 636 2.39 -32.39 -30.60
C GLU A 636 3.08 -32.11 -29.25
N LEU A 637 3.29 -30.83 -28.92
CA LEU A 637 3.85 -30.43 -27.62
C LEU A 637 2.96 -30.87 -26.46
N GLN A 638 1.63 -30.80 -26.61
CA GLN A 638 0.70 -31.22 -25.57
C GLN A 638 0.78 -32.74 -25.33
N LYS A 639 0.87 -33.54 -26.40
CA LYS A 639 1.13 -34.99 -26.28
C LYS A 639 2.47 -35.27 -25.61
N HIS A 640 3.51 -34.50 -25.94
CA HIS A 640 4.85 -34.66 -25.36
C HIS A 640 4.86 -34.35 -23.86
N ILE A 641 4.31 -33.20 -23.45
CA ILE A 641 4.20 -32.80 -22.05
C ILE A 641 3.36 -33.81 -21.24
N ALA A 642 2.29 -34.36 -21.84
CA ALA A 642 1.44 -35.36 -21.20
C ALA A 642 2.17 -36.68 -20.88
N GLN A 643 3.31 -36.98 -21.51
CA GLN A 643 4.14 -38.14 -21.14
C GLN A 643 4.74 -37.98 -19.73
N PHE A 644 5.04 -36.75 -19.33
CA PHE A 644 5.61 -36.41 -18.03
C PHE A 644 4.54 -36.04 -16.99
N TYR A 645 3.46 -35.39 -17.44
CA TYR A 645 2.33 -34.92 -16.63
C TYR A 645 0.99 -35.35 -17.25
N PRO A 646 0.57 -36.62 -17.11
CA PRO A 646 -0.55 -37.18 -17.86
C PRO A 646 -1.93 -36.72 -17.37
N ASN A 647 -2.07 -36.43 -16.07
CA ASN A 647 -3.37 -36.13 -15.45
C ASN A 647 -3.55 -34.63 -15.16
N ASN A 648 -2.51 -34.02 -14.60
CA ASN A 648 -2.50 -32.62 -14.20
C ASN A 648 -1.09 -32.05 -14.21
N ASN A 649 -1.01 -30.74 -14.47
CA ASN A 649 0.23 -30.02 -14.66
C ASN A 649 0.37 -28.91 -13.59
N PRO A 650 1.60 -28.65 -13.10
CA PRO A 650 1.87 -27.54 -12.18
C PRO A 650 1.42 -26.14 -12.68
N THR A 651 1.21 -25.97 -13.99
CA THR A 651 0.82 -24.71 -14.64
C THR A 651 -0.68 -24.60 -14.94
N ASP A 652 -1.50 -25.61 -14.57
CA ASP A 652 -2.93 -25.63 -14.89
C ASP A 652 -3.71 -24.50 -14.20
N TRP A 653 -3.26 -24.05 -13.02
CA TRP A 653 -3.98 -23.13 -12.15
C TRP A 653 -3.10 -21.96 -11.71
N TYR A 654 -3.71 -20.78 -11.70
CA TYR A 654 -3.09 -19.55 -11.22
C TYR A 654 -4.00 -18.89 -10.18
N VAL A 655 -3.41 -18.20 -9.19
CA VAL A 655 -4.17 -17.62 -8.07
C VAL A 655 -3.93 -16.11 -8.00
N LEU A 656 -5.01 -15.35 -8.10
CA LEU A 656 -5.01 -13.90 -7.90
C LEU A 656 -5.69 -13.56 -6.58
N ALA A 657 -5.19 -12.51 -5.93
CA ALA A 657 -5.73 -12.02 -4.66
C ALA A 657 -5.84 -10.50 -4.69
N ALA A 658 -6.99 -9.99 -4.27
CA ALA A 658 -7.24 -8.57 -4.02
C ALA A 658 -7.70 -8.41 -2.58
N GLY A 659 -7.11 -7.48 -1.84
CA GLY A 659 -7.49 -7.15 -0.47
C GLY A 659 -7.61 -5.64 -0.28
N ASP A 660 -8.48 -5.23 0.64
CA ASP A 660 -8.74 -3.83 0.98
C ASP A 660 -9.05 -3.70 2.48
N GLY A 661 -8.45 -2.69 3.11
CA GLY A 661 -8.56 -2.41 4.53
C GLY A 661 -9.96 -1.99 4.96
N ASP A 662 -10.51 -2.69 5.96
CA ASP A 662 -11.90 -2.48 6.34
C ASP A 662 -12.11 -1.16 7.10
N GLY A 663 -12.84 -0.26 6.45
CA GLY A 663 -13.33 0.96 7.10
C GLY A 663 -12.26 2.02 7.32
N MET A 664 -11.29 2.15 6.40
CA MET A 664 -10.24 3.18 6.48
C MET A 664 -10.76 4.60 6.67
N SER A 665 -11.93 4.94 6.12
CA SER A 665 -12.58 6.23 6.39
C SER A 665 -12.89 6.47 7.86
N ARG A 666 -13.21 5.43 8.63
CA ARG A 666 -13.44 5.52 10.08
C ARG A 666 -12.13 5.69 10.84
N TRP A 667 -11.08 4.96 10.44
CA TRP A 667 -9.74 5.09 11.01
C TRP A 667 -9.18 6.49 10.87
N LEU A 668 -9.32 7.10 9.69
CA LEU A 668 -8.86 8.47 9.42
C LEU A 668 -9.59 9.53 10.30
N LYS A 669 -10.79 9.23 10.78
CA LYS A 669 -11.53 10.06 11.74
C LYS A 669 -11.17 9.78 13.20
N GLY A 670 -10.39 8.74 13.46
CA GLY A 670 -10.09 8.27 14.82
C GLY A 670 -11.25 7.57 15.54
N LEU A 671 -12.33 7.22 14.83
CA LEU A 671 -13.51 6.58 15.46
C LEU A 671 -13.22 5.24 16.15
N PRO A 672 -12.24 4.42 15.71
CA PRO A 672 -11.89 3.18 16.41
C PRO A 672 -10.77 3.34 17.46
N LEU A 673 -10.24 4.55 17.69
CA LEU A 673 -9.19 4.76 18.71
C LEU A 673 -9.73 4.46 20.11
N LYS A 674 -8.85 4.05 21.02
CA LYS A 674 -9.21 3.73 22.42
C LYS A 674 -9.25 4.98 23.30
N ASN A 675 -9.40 4.80 24.61
CA ASN A 675 -9.43 5.93 25.54
C ASN A 675 -8.03 6.47 25.79
N TYR A 676 -7.88 7.73 26.20
CA TYR A 676 -6.55 8.34 26.46
C TYR A 676 -5.69 7.50 27.41
N GLN A 677 -6.27 6.89 28.44
CA GLN A 677 -5.55 6.04 29.38
C GLN A 677 -4.82 4.86 28.73
N ASP A 678 -5.36 4.34 27.62
CA ASP A 678 -4.77 3.19 26.91
C ASP A 678 -3.48 3.59 26.19
N TYR A 679 -3.33 4.89 25.87
CA TYR A 679 -2.16 5.46 25.21
C TYR A 679 -1.13 6.06 26.17
N MET A 680 -1.48 6.22 27.44
CA MET A 680 -0.60 6.83 28.44
C MET A 680 0.42 5.83 28.99
N PRO A 681 1.62 6.28 29.36
CA PRO A 681 2.59 5.44 30.06
C PRO A 681 2.01 4.92 31.39
N SER A 682 2.61 3.84 31.92
CA SER A 682 2.17 3.26 33.19
C SER A 682 2.38 4.21 34.37
N ALA A 683 3.45 5.04 34.33
CA ALA A 683 3.63 6.14 35.26
C ALA A 683 2.70 7.31 34.88
N SER A 684 2.00 7.88 35.84
CA SER A 684 1.10 9.02 35.59
C SER A 684 1.88 10.22 35.01
N PRO A 685 1.40 10.83 33.91
CA PRO A 685 1.97 12.08 33.39
C PRO A 685 1.91 13.23 34.40
N LEU A 686 0.97 13.20 35.36
CA LEU A 686 0.83 14.19 36.41
C LEU A 686 1.27 13.61 37.77
N PRO A 687 2.15 14.29 38.52
CA PRO A 687 2.52 13.88 39.87
C PRO A 687 1.39 14.16 40.87
N ASP A 688 1.47 13.53 42.06
CA ASP A 688 0.52 13.75 43.17
C ASP A 688 0.54 15.19 43.71
N THR A 689 1.59 15.95 43.40
CA THR A 689 1.73 17.37 43.76
C THR A 689 0.91 18.31 42.87
N ALA A 690 0.32 17.81 41.77
CA ALA A 690 -0.55 18.60 40.91
C ALA A 690 -1.81 19.06 41.66
N HIS A 691 -2.32 20.25 41.31
CA HIS A 691 -3.51 20.80 41.95
C HIS A 691 -4.73 19.84 41.84
N PRO A 692 -5.55 19.65 42.90
CA PRO A 692 -6.64 18.67 42.91
C PRO A 692 -7.60 18.80 41.72
N LYS A 693 -7.98 20.05 41.34
CA LYS A 693 -8.82 20.30 40.17
C LYS A 693 -8.21 19.80 38.84
N ILE A 694 -6.88 19.89 38.68
CA ILE A 694 -6.20 19.35 37.50
C ILE A 694 -6.25 17.82 37.55
N HIS A 695 -6.04 17.21 38.72
CA HIS A 695 -6.08 15.76 38.90
C HIS A 695 -7.48 15.19 38.61
N ASP A 696 -8.53 15.81 39.15
CA ASP A 696 -9.92 15.43 38.91
C ASP A 696 -10.29 15.52 37.43
N ALA A 697 -9.96 16.65 36.78
CA ALA A 697 -10.24 16.82 35.36
C ALA A 697 -9.42 15.87 34.47
N PHE A 698 -8.16 15.59 34.84
CA PHE A 698 -7.32 14.60 34.17
C PHE A 698 -7.88 13.18 34.31
N ASN A 699 -8.45 12.84 35.46
CA ASN A 699 -9.13 11.54 35.67
C ASN A 699 -10.33 11.37 34.74
N HIS A 700 -11.09 12.43 34.46
CA HIS A 700 -12.14 12.40 33.44
C HIS A 700 -11.58 12.28 32.02
N LEU A 701 -10.54 13.06 31.67
CA LEU A 701 -9.88 13.01 30.36
C LEU A 701 -9.41 11.59 30.00
N LYS A 702 -8.81 10.88 30.96
CA LYS A 702 -8.34 9.49 30.80
C LYS A 702 -9.40 8.54 30.26
N GLY A 703 -10.65 8.73 30.70
CA GLY A 703 -11.80 7.91 30.30
C GLY A 703 -12.42 8.31 28.96
N LEU A 704 -11.98 9.42 28.33
CA LEU A 704 -12.48 9.85 27.03
C LEU A 704 -11.80 9.09 25.91
N GLN A 705 -12.55 8.87 24.83
CA GLN A 705 -12.00 8.37 23.58
C GLN A 705 -10.98 9.36 23.02
N LYS A 706 -9.78 8.87 22.71
CA LYS A 706 -8.70 9.67 22.15
C LYS A 706 -9.04 10.14 20.74
N ARG A 707 -8.73 11.40 20.46
CA ARG A 707 -8.91 11.97 19.12
C ARG A 707 -7.78 11.67 18.16
N MET A 708 -8.14 11.68 16.88
CA MET A 708 -7.18 11.82 15.79
C MET A 708 -6.82 13.31 15.65
N GLY A 709 -5.54 13.64 15.77
CA GLY A 709 -4.97 14.94 15.43
C GLY A 709 -4.04 14.85 14.21
N PRO A 710 -3.38 15.97 13.85
CA PRO A 710 -2.47 16.01 12.71
C PRO A 710 -1.30 15.02 12.85
N SER A 711 -0.58 15.05 13.99
CA SER A 711 0.60 14.18 14.24
C SER A 711 0.25 12.69 14.14
N THR A 712 -0.86 12.29 14.75
CA THR A 712 -1.35 10.91 14.73
C THR A 712 -1.76 10.47 13.34
N HIS A 713 -2.33 11.37 12.53
CA HIS A 713 -2.71 11.04 11.16
C HIS A 713 -1.48 10.75 10.28
N ASN A 714 -0.39 11.51 10.44
CA ASN A 714 0.87 11.21 9.75
C ASN A 714 1.46 9.85 10.19
N ALA A 715 1.38 9.53 11.48
CA ALA A 715 1.80 8.22 11.99
C ALA A 715 0.96 7.05 11.42
N LEU A 716 -0.33 7.24 11.12
CA LEU A 716 -1.14 6.27 10.38
C LEU A 716 -0.62 6.06 8.94
N SER A 717 -0.31 7.14 8.21
CA SER A 717 0.32 7.06 6.87
C SER A 717 1.63 6.26 6.91
N ARG A 718 2.37 6.31 8.02
CA ARG A 718 3.60 5.55 8.24
C ARG A 718 3.36 4.08 8.52
N ALA A 719 2.33 3.77 9.29
CA ALA A 719 1.96 2.39 9.58
C ALA A 719 1.61 1.61 8.30
N LEU A 720 0.84 2.26 7.42
CA LEU A 720 0.50 1.73 6.10
C LEU A 720 1.73 1.51 5.22
N LEU A 721 2.77 2.34 5.37
CA LEU A 721 4.00 2.24 4.59
C LEU A 721 4.86 1.02 4.96
N ASP A 722 5.04 0.75 6.25
CA ASP A 722 5.83 -0.42 6.70
C ASP A 722 5.16 -1.73 6.24
N PHE A 723 3.83 -1.82 6.38
CA PHE A 723 3.07 -2.95 5.86
C PHE A 723 3.23 -3.10 4.34
N SER A 724 3.01 -2.04 3.56
CA SER A 724 2.97 -2.12 2.10
C SER A 724 4.34 -2.26 1.43
N ASN A 725 5.39 -1.62 1.98
CA ASN A 725 6.72 -1.57 1.36
C ASN A 725 7.71 -2.58 1.93
N LYS A 726 7.48 -3.12 3.14
CA LYS A 726 8.44 -4.03 3.80
C LYS A 726 7.83 -5.41 4.02
N LEU A 727 6.73 -5.49 4.79
CA LEU A 727 6.15 -6.75 5.22
C LEU A 727 5.46 -7.50 4.08
N LEU A 728 4.57 -6.83 3.33
CA LEU A 728 3.80 -7.45 2.25
C LEU A 728 4.68 -7.97 1.09
N PRO A 729 5.73 -7.24 0.62
CA PRO A 729 6.66 -7.77 -0.37
C PRO A 729 7.45 -8.97 0.15
N TYR A 730 7.83 -8.98 1.44
CA TYR A 730 8.53 -10.12 2.03
C TYR A 730 7.64 -11.36 2.07
N LEU A 731 6.43 -11.24 2.64
CA LEU A 731 5.47 -12.33 2.73
C LEU A 731 5.15 -12.88 1.34
N THR A 732 4.80 -12.01 0.40
CA THR A 732 4.33 -12.45 -0.91
C THR A 732 5.44 -13.07 -1.74
N GLU A 733 6.62 -12.45 -1.82
CA GLU A 733 7.61 -12.85 -2.83
C GLU A 733 8.77 -13.66 -2.29
N GLN A 734 9.11 -13.51 -1.00
CA GLN A 734 10.23 -14.22 -0.38
C GLN A 734 9.74 -15.44 0.41
N ARG A 735 8.74 -15.27 1.27
CA ARG A 735 8.20 -16.36 2.09
C ARG A 735 7.36 -17.34 1.26
N TYR A 736 6.47 -16.84 0.39
CA TYR A 736 5.48 -17.65 -0.33
C TYR A 736 5.67 -17.77 -1.86
N THR A 737 6.79 -17.30 -2.41
CA THR A 737 7.13 -17.36 -3.86
C THR A 737 6.01 -16.93 -4.82
N GLY A 738 5.25 -15.91 -4.46
CA GLY A 738 4.34 -15.18 -5.35
C GLY A 738 5.00 -13.94 -5.96
N ARG A 739 4.16 -13.08 -6.54
CA ARG A 739 4.50 -11.72 -6.99
C ARG A 739 3.51 -10.71 -6.44
N LEU A 740 4.01 -9.62 -5.88
CA LEU A 740 3.21 -8.47 -5.53
C LEU A 740 3.01 -7.58 -6.78
N ILE A 741 1.75 -7.33 -7.15
CA ILE A 741 1.41 -6.48 -8.30
C ILE A 741 1.20 -5.04 -7.85
N TYR A 742 0.52 -4.86 -6.71
CA TYR A 742 0.35 -3.58 -6.06
C TYR A 742 0.22 -3.78 -4.54
N GLY A 743 0.88 -2.92 -3.77
CA GLY A 743 0.75 -2.82 -2.32
C GLY A 743 0.83 -1.35 -1.94
N GLY A 744 -0.30 -0.67 -1.87
CA GLY A 744 -0.37 0.77 -1.64
C GLY A 744 -1.15 1.11 -0.39
N GLY A 745 -0.47 1.09 0.76
CA GLY A 745 -1.11 1.20 2.05
C GLY A 745 -1.90 -0.05 2.40
N ASP A 746 -3.22 0.04 2.46
CA ASP A 746 -4.11 -1.06 2.86
C ASP A 746 -4.62 -1.91 1.68
N ASP A 747 -4.52 -1.38 0.47
CA ASP A 747 -4.87 -2.09 -0.75
C ASP A 747 -3.78 -3.08 -1.17
N VAL A 748 -4.18 -4.33 -1.40
CA VAL A 748 -3.30 -5.43 -1.79
C VAL A 748 -3.77 -6.02 -3.12
N LEU A 749 -2.84 -6.20 -4.04
CA LEU A 749 -3.05 -6.98 -5.25
C LEU A 749 -1.85 -7.89 -5.50
N ALA A 750 -2.07 -9.19 -5.42
CA ALA A 750 -1.01 -10.17 -5.49
C ALA A 750 -1.36 -11.31 -6.44
N TYR A 751 -0.29 -11.89 -6.98
CA TYR A 751 -0.30 -13.14 -7.71
C TYR A 751 0.40 -14.20 -6.86
N THR A 752 -0.35 -15.18 -6.38
CA THR A 752 0.14 -16.23 -5.48
C THR A 752 -0.01 -17.62 -6.12
N ASN A 753 0.20 -18.68 -5.35
CA ASN A 753 0.26 -20.05 -5.84
C ASN A 753 -0.81 -20.96 -5.22
N LEU A 754 -1.22 -22.00 -5.94
CA LEU A 754 -2.28 -22.94 -5.50
C LEU A 754 -1.90 -23.71 -4.22
N TRP A 755 -0.61 -23.94 -3.99
CA TRP A 755 -0.13 -24.75 -2.89
C TRP A 755 -0.20 -24.05 -1.55
N GLU A 756 -0.15 -22.71 -1.52
CA GLU A 756 0.05 -21.98 -0.26
C GLU A 756 -0.69 -20.65 -0.19
N TRP A 757 -1.59 -20.35 -1.13
CA TRP A 757 -2.43 -19.15 -1.09
C TRP A 757 -3.18 -19.01 0.23
N ASP A 758 -3.59 -20.11 0.86
CA ASP A 758 -4.35 -20.11 2.10
C ASP A 758 -3.49 -19.70 3.31
N LYS A 759 -2.24 -20.17 3.33
CA LYS A 759 -1.24 -19.79 4.34
C LYS A 759 -0.81 -18.33 4.15
N TRP A 760 -0.49 -17.96 2.92
CA TRP A 760 -0.15 -16.58 2.54
C TRP A 760 -1.26 -15.61 2.97
N LEU A 761 -2.51 -15.91 2.64
CA LEU A 761 -3.65 -15.06 2.98
C LEU A 761 -3.80 -14.89 4.50
N TRP A 762 -3.64 -15.97 5.26
CA TRP A 762 -3.73 -15.91 6.72
C TRP A 762 -2.64 -15.04 7.34
N ASP A 763 -1.39 -15.21 6.88
CA ASP A 763 -0.23 -14.47 7.39
C ASP A 763 -0.31 -13.00 7.03
N VAL A 764 -0.71 -12.65 5.79
CA VAL A 764 -0.94 -11.24 5.39
C VAL A 764 -2.00 -10.62 6.30
N ARG A 765 -3.07 -11.35 6.61
CA ARG A 765 -4.13 -10.88 7.51
C ARG A 765 -3.67 -10.80 8.97
N GLN A 766 -2.82 -11.69 9.48
CA GLN A 766 -2.26 -11.55 10.83
C GLN A 766 -1.29 -10.37 10.90
N CYS A 767 -0.43 -10.25 9.90
CA CYS A 767 0.54 -9.17 9.74
C CYS A 767 -0.15 -7.80 9.75
N PHE A 768 -1.21 -7.63 8.96
CA PHE A 768 -1.98 -6.38 8.93
C PHE A 768 -2.49 -5.99 10.33
N ARG A 769 -2.85 -6.98 11.16
CA ARG A 769 -3.39 -6.78 12.51
C ARG A 769 -2.32 -6.70 13.61
N GLY A 770 -1.04 -6.90 13.30
CA GLY A 770 -0.01 -7.07 14.33
C GLY A 770 -0.22 -8.30 15.20
N ALA A 771 -0.91 -9.32 14.69
CA ALA A 771 -1.15 -10.57 15.39
C ALA A 771 0.05 -11.53 15.24
N ASP A 772 0.01 -12.65 15.94
CA ASP A 772 1.08 -13.65 15.99
C ASP A 772 1.39 -14.31 14.63
N ASP A 773 2.69 -14.50 14.34
CA ASP A 773 3.24 -15.18 13.15
C ASP A 773 3.32 -16.70 13.39
N GLN A 774 2.16 -17.33 13.50
CA GLN A 774 2.03 -18.71 14.00
C GLN A 774 2.75 -19.78 13.15
N GLU A 775 2.79 -19.61 11.83
CA GLU A 775 3.23 -20.68 10.92
C GLU A 775 4.75 -20.80 10.87
N TYR A 776 5.47 -19.67 10.84
CA TYR A 776 6.93 -19.65 10.67
C TYR A 776 7.68 -19.07 11.86
N GLN A 777 7.01 -18.29 12.73
CA GLN A 777 7.60 -17.67 13.92
C GLN A 777 8.85 -16.83 13.62
N GLU A 778 8.88 -16.18 12.46
CA GLU A 778 10.01 -15.33 12.05
C GLU A 778 9.93 -13.94 12.68
N PHE A 779 8.73 -13.51 13.07
CA PHE A 779 8.46 -12.20 13.65
C PHE A 779 7.93 -12.29 15.09
N ASN A 780 8.41 -11.41 15.96
CA ASN A 780 7.80 -11.09 17.25
C ASN A 780 6.70 -10.05 17.02
N ASN A 781 5.52 -10.28 17.61
CA ASN A 781 4.35 -9.43 17.46
C ASN A 781 4.07 -8.48 18.65
N GLU A 782 5.05 -8.24 19.53
CA GLU A 782 4.90 -7.42 20.74
C GLU A 782 4.39 -6.01 20.42
N GLY A 783 3.42 -5.54 21.21
CA GLY A 783 2.83 -4.22 21.03
C GLY A 783 2.02 -4.04 19.74
N ASP A 784 1.61 -5.12 19.07
CA ASP A 784 1.05 -5.15 17.71
C ASP A 784 2.03 -4.66 16.61
N TYR A 785 3.33 -4.67 16.86
CA TYR A 785 4.36 -4.45 15.83
C TYR A 785 4.86 -5.78 15.30
N TRP A 786 5.45 -5.83 14.11
CA TRP A 786 6.18 -7.02 13.65
C TRP A 786 7.69 -6.74 13.64
N GLN A 787 8.45 -7.47 14.44
CA GLN A 787 9.90 -7.36 14.51
C GLN A 787 10.57 -8.68 14.14
N TRP A 788 11.51 -8.65 13.20
CA TRP A 788 12.29 -9.84 12.84
C TRP A 788 13.06 -10.39 14.05
N GLN A 789 12.90 -11.69 14.34
CA GLN A 789 13.55 -12.33 15.50
C GLN A 789 14.95 -12.88 15.20
N GLY A 790 15.27 -13.15 13.93
CA GLY A 790 16.57 -13.71 13.56
C GLY A 790 17.73 -12.73 13.75
N SER A 791 18.96 -13.27 13.86
CA SER A 791 20.17 -12.47 14.05
C SER A 791 20.39 -11.46 12.91
N GLU A 792 20.17 -11.92 11.68
CA GLU A 792 20.24 -11.14 10.44
C GLU A 792 18.88 -11.15 9.74
N PRO A 793 18.31 -9.97 9.43
CA PRO A 793 17.07 -9.91 8.67
C PRO A 793 17.30 -10.15 7.17
N PRO A 794 16.30 -10.70 6.47
CA PRO A 794 16.37 -10.88 5.03
C PRO A 794 16.39 -9.53 4.31
N ALA A 795 16.89 -9.54 3.07
CA ALA A 795 16.97 -8.33 2.24
C ALA A 795 15.63 -7.59 2.18
N GLY A 796 15.67 -6.29 2.54
CA GLY A 796 14.53 -5.39 2.55
C GLY A 796 13.76 -5.32 3.89
N ILE A 797 14.07 -6.17 4.88
CA ILE A 797 13.47 -6.11 6.22
C ILE A 797 14.45 -5.44 7.20
N PRO A 798 14.08 -4.33 7.87
CA PRO A 798 14.89 -3.76 8.93
C PRO A 798 14.74 -4.56 10.24
N LYS A 799 15.70 -4.40 11.16
CA LYS A 799 15.72 -5.08 12.47
C LYS A 799 14.83 -4.40 13.52
N ARG A 800 14.42 -3.15 13.28
CA ARG A 800 13.45 -2.44 14.15
C ARG A 800 12.07 -3.10 14.09
N PRO A 801 11.22 -2.89 15.11
CA PRO A 801 9.80 -3.17 14.98
C PRO A 801 9.19 -2.36 13.83
N LEU A 802 8.45 -3.05 12.97
CA LEU A 802 7.71 -2.49 11.84
C LEU A 802 6.27 -2.25 12.27
N PHE A 803 5.72 -1.11 11.87
CA PHE A 803 4.34 -0.77 12.16
C PHE A 803 3.37 -1.72 11.43
N THR A 804 2.27 -2.04 12.10
CA THR A 804 1.09 -2.68 11.49
C THR A 804 -0.13 -1.79 11.70
N MET A 805 -1.32 -2.23 11.29
CA MET A 805 -2.56 -1.48 11.57
C MET A 805 -3.12 -1.76 12.97
N GLY A 806 -2.56 -2.71 13.71
CA GLY A 806 -2.97 -3.05 15.07
C GLY A 806 -4.15 -4.03 15.15
N SER A 807 -4.34 -4.61 16.34
CA SER A 807 -5.22 -5.77 16.57
C SER A 807 -6.70 -5.53 16.27
N GLU A 808 -7.16 -4.30 16.30
CA GLU A 808 -8.55 -3.91 15.99
C GLU A 808 -8.79 -3.69 14.48
N ALA A 809 -7.72 -3.53 13.68
CA ALA A 809 -7.84 -3.40 12.25
C ALA A 809 -8.26 -4.73 11.61
N THR A 810 -8.94 -4.66 10.48
CA THR A 810 -9.36 -5.82 9.70
C THR A 810 -9.22 -5.52 8.21
N ILE A 811 -9.10 -6.57 7.41
CA ILE A 811 -8.93 -6.53 5.97
C ILE A 811 -9.84 -7.60 5.38
N SER A 812 -10.47 -7.31 4.23
CA SER A 812 -11.29 -8.27 3.49
C SER A 812 -10.60 -8.65 2.18
N PHE A 813 -10.81 -9.87 1.70
CA PHE A 813 -10.12 -10.40 0.50
C PHE A 813 -11.05 -11.10 -0.49
N GLY A 814 -10.82 -10.82 -1.77
CA GLY A 814 -11.24 -11.67 -2.88
C GLY A 814 -10.07 -12.54 -3.37
N ILE A 815 -10.30 -13.83 -3.53
CA ILE A 815 -9.35 -14.78 -4.10
C ILE A 815 -9.97 -15.43 -5.34
N VAL A 816 -9.23 -15.46 -6.44
CA VAL A 816 -9.61 -16.18 -7.66
C VAL A 816 -8.56 -17.25 -7.96
N ILE A 817 -8.99 -18.50 -8.00
CA ILE A 817 -8.23 -19.64 -8.47
C ILE A 817 -8.74 -19.99 -9.87
N ALA A 818 -8.02 -19.57 -10.91
CA ALA A 818 -8.45 -19.72 -12.28
C ALA A 818 -7.63 -20.78 -13.02
N HIS A 819 -8.30 -21.58 -13.84
CA HIS A 819 -7.64 -22.43 -14.80
C HIS A 819 -6.93 -21.58 -15.86
N HIS A 820 -5.76 -22.01 -16.35
CA HIS A 820 -4.93 -21.26 -17.30
C HIS A 820 -5.63 -20.92 -18.63
N SER A 821 -6.71 -21.64 -18.96
CA SER A 821 -7.54 -21.36 -20.15
C SER A 821 -8.55 -20.23 -19.95
N VAL A 822 -8.79 -19.78 -18.71
CA VAL A 822 -9.71 -18.68 -18.40
C VAL A 822 -9.01 -17.35 -18.75
N PRO A 823 -9.60 -16.52 -19.63
CA PRO A 823 -9.06 -15.20 -19.96
C PRO A 823 -8.82 -14.34 -18.71
N LEU A 824 -7.68 -13.66 -18.66
CA LEU A 824 -7.28 -12.85 -17.50
C LEU A 824 -8.32 -11.78 -17.16
N ALA A 825 -8.92 -11.13 -18.16
CA ALA A 825 -9.98 -10.13 -17.94
C ALA A 825 -11.17 -10.68 -17.13
N ILE A 826 -11.60 -11.92 -17.40
CA ILE A 826 -12.69 -12.58 -16.68
C ILE A 826 -12.26 -12.92 -15.24
N ALA A 827 -11.02 -13.40 -15.07
CA ALA A 827 -10.48 -13.68 -13.75
C ALA A 827 -10.36 -12.41 -12.90
N LEU A 828 -9.94 -11.30 -13.50
CA LEU A 828 -9.85 -10.01 -12.84
C LEU A 828 -11.23 -9.45 -12.47
N GLU A 829 -12.21 -9.51 -13.35
CA GLU A 829 -13.60 -9.12 -13.02
C GLU A 829 -14.14 -9.89 -11.82
N ASN A 830 -13.97 -11.21 -11.82
CA ASN A 830 -14.34 -12.07 -10.69
C ASN A 830 -13.55 -11.77 -9.41
N LEU A 831 -12.33 -11.26 -9.52
CA LEU A 831 -11.48 -10.94 -8.38
C LEU A 831 -12.03 -9.75 -7.59
N TRP A 832 -12.39 -8.66 -8.28
CA TRP A 832 -12.97 -7.50 -7.62
C TRP A 832 -14.40 -7.76 -7.13
N ASP A 833 -15.21 -8.50 -7.88
CA ASP A 833 -16.54 -8.92 -7.39
C ASP A 833 -16.40 -9.84 -6.15
N ALA A 834 -15.38 -10.71 -6.10
CA ALA A 834 -15.10 -11.49 -4.90
C ALA A 834 -14.71 -10.63 -3.68
N GLU A 835 -13.89 -9.60 -3.88
CA GLU A 835 -13.51 -8.65 -2.82
C GLU A 835 -14.74 -7.87 -2.29
N GLU A 836 -15.60 -7.38 -3.20
CA GLU A 836 -16.84 -6.71 -2.84
C GLU A 836 -17.78 -7.63 -2.05
N LYS A 837 -17.97 -8.88 -2.51
CA LYS A 837 -18.80 -9.86 -1.80
C LYS A 837 -18.23 -10.27 -0.44
N ALA A 838 -16.90 -10.28 -0.29
CA ALA A 838 -16.29 -10.47 1.02
C ALA A 838 -16.65 -9.32 1.97
N LYS A 839 -16.57 -8.06 1.52
CA LYS A 839 -17.00 -6.89 2.31
C LYS A 839 -18.49 -6.90 2.65
N GLU A 840 -19.35 -7.40 1.76
CA GLU A 840 -20.78 -7.54 2.02
C GLU A 840 -21.10 -8.60 3.08
N HIS A 841 -20.24 -9.62 3.25
CA HIS A 841 -20.49 -10.74 4.15
C HIS A 841 -20.73 -10.28 5.59
N SER A 842 -21.84 -10.73 6.18
CA SER A 842 -22.27 -10.32 7.52
C SER A 842 -22.94 -11.43 8.31
N TYR A 843 -23.06 -11.22 9.62
CA TYR A 843 -23.88 -12.05 10.51
C TYR A 843 -24.39 -11.22 11.69
N THR A 844 -25.36 -11.77 12.40
CA THR A 844 -25.95 -11.15 13.59
C THR A 844 -25.91 -12.14 14.74
N THR A 845 -25.49 -11.67 15.91
CA THR A 845 -25.49 -12.45 17.15
C THR A 845 -26.23 -11.68 18.25
N GLU A 846 -26.79 -12.39 19.22
CA GLU A 846 -27.38 -11.75 20.40
C GLU A 846 -26.27 -11.51 21.44
N SER A 847 -26.14 -10.25 21.85
CA SER A 847 -25.20 -9.85 22.90
C SER A 847 -25.60 -10.50 24.22
N LYS A 848 -24.70 -11.31 24.79
CA LYS A 848 -24.92 -11.94 26.11
C LYS A 848 -25.15 -10.93 27.24
N ILE A 849 -24.69 -9.69 27.06
CA ILE A 849 -24.69 -8.64 28.08
C ILE A 849 -25.89 -7.70 27.88
N SER A 850 -26.18 -7.28 26.66
CA SER A 850 -27.17 -6.23 26.39
C SER A 850 -28.51 -6.73 25.85
N GLN A 851 -28.63 -8.03 25.54
CA GLN A 851 -29.76 -8.62 24.80
C GLN A 851 -30.08 -7.92 23.46
N LYS A 852 -29.17 -7.06 22.96
CA LYS A 852 -29.28 -6.44 21.64
C LYS A 852 -28.63 -7.30 20.58
N LYS A 853 -29.21 -7.28 19.39
CA LYS A 853 -28.62 -7.88 18.19
C LYS A 853 -27.42 -7.05 17.75
N GLU A 854 -26.23 -7.64 17.77
CA GLU A 854 -25.01 -7.05 17.24
C GLU A 854 -24.78 -7.51 15.80
N TYR A 855 -24.48 -6.56 14.92
CA TYR A 855 -24.27 -6.79 13.49
C TYR A 855 -22.79 -6.70 13.14
N PHE A 856 -22.26 -7.73 12.51
CA PHE A 856 -20.85 -7.83 12.11
C PHE A 856 -20.73 -7.95 10.60
N GLN A 857 -20.03 -7.02 9.96
CA GLN A 857 -19.77 -6.98 8.52
C GLN A 857 -18.26 -6.94 8.24
N LYS A 858 -17.83 -7.36 7.04
CA LYS A 858 -16.40 -7.37 6.61
C LYS A 858 -15.51 -8.35 7.40
N ASN A 859 -14.18 -8.21 7.39
CA ASN A 859 -13.22 -9.17 7.95
C ASN A 859 -13.50 -10.60 7.42
N ALA A 860 -13.61 -10.70 6.10
CA ALA A 860 -14.07 -11.88 5.40
C ALA A 860 -13.24 -12.15 4.15
N VAL A 861 -13.40 -13.37 3.63
CA VAL A 861 -12.82 -13.80 2.36
C VAL A 861 -13.91 -14.41 1.49
N GLN A 862 -13.87 -14.12 0.19
CA GLN A 862 -14.53 -14.92 -0.82
C GLN A 862 -13.49 -15.55 -1.75
N VAL A 863 -13.59 -16.86 -1.95
CA VAL A 863 -12.76 -17.63 -2.86
C VAL A 863 -13.62 -18.09 -4.04
N ARG A 864 -13.17 -17.80 -5.26
CA ARG A 864 -13.80 -18.26 -6.50
C ARG A 864 -12.86 -19.18 -7.27
N VAL A 865 -13.33 -20.37 -7.59
CA VAL A 865 -12.63 -21.27 -8.53
C VAL A 865 -13.28 -21.15 -9.90
N LEU A 866 -12.50 -20.79 -10.92
CA LEU A 866 -12.97 -20.64 -12.29
C LEU A 866 -12.45 -21.79 -13.16
N TYR A 867 -13.36 -22.64 -13.62
CA TYR A 867 -13.04 -23.80 -14.43
C TYR A 867 -12.98 -23.44 -15.92
N GLY A 868 -12.16 -24.16 -16.70
CA GLY A 868 -12.02 -23.92 -18.14
C GLY A 868 -13.29 -24.17 -18.97
N ASN A 869 -14.27 -24.90 -18.41
CA ASN A 869 -15.57 -25.15 -19.03
C ASN A 869 -16.62 -24.05 -18.75
N GLY A 870 -16.23 -22.98 -18.05
CA GLY A 870 -17.12 -21.87 -17.69
C GLY A 870 -17.84 -22.01 -16.35
N ASN A 871 -17.75 -23.16 -15.68
CA ASN A 871 -18.31 -23.32 -14.33
C ASN A 871 -17.51 -22.52 -13.30
N SER A 872 -18.15 -22.19 -12.17
CA SER A 872 -17.49 -21.58 -11.02
C SER A 872 -17.94 -22.19 -9.68
N LEU A 873 -17.06 -22.13 -8.68
CA LEU A 873 -17.35 -22.44 -7.29
C LEU A 873 -17.01 -21.23 -6.43
N ASN A 874 -17.99 -20.70 -5.69
CA ASN A 874 -17.83 -19.46 -4.90
C ASN A 874 -18.07 -19.77 -3.42
N ALA A 875 -17.07 -19.58 -2.56
CA ALA A 875 -17.15 -19.84 -1.14
C ALA A 875 -16.81 -18.57 -0.34
N THR A 876 -17.71 -18.14 0.55
CA THR A 876 -17.58 -16.91 1.35
C THR A 876 -17.58 -17.23 2.83
N SER A 877 -16.68 -16.64 3.62
CA SER A 877 -16.74 -16.76 5.07
C SER A 877 -16.01 -15.64 5.80
N LYS A 878 -16.22 -15.54 7.12
CA LYS A 878 -15.33 -14.78 8.00
C LYS A 878 -13.96 -15.45 8.11
N PHE A 879 -12.93 -14.66 8.44
CA PHE A 879 -11.57 -15.19 8.61
C PHE A 879 -11.43 -16.25 9.72
N GLU A 880 -12.25 -16.19 10.78
CA GLU A 880 -12.25 -17.24 11.81
C GLU A 880 -12.74 -18.59 11.26
N VAL A 881 -13.77 -18.57 10.41
CA VAL A 881 -14.25 -19.78 9.71
C VAL A 881 -13.17 -20.29 8.75
N PHE A 882 -12.52 -19.39 8.01
CA PHE A 882 -11.41 -19.73 7.12
C PHE A 882 -10.24 -20.37 7.88
N ARG A 883 -9.92 -19.90 9.09
CA ARG A 883 -8.91 -20.53 9.96
C ARG A 883 -9.26 -21.98 10.27
N ARG A 884 -10.52 -22.25 10.66
CA ARG A 884 -11.00 -23.62 10.94
C ARG A 884 -10.97 -24.50 9.69
N TRP A 885 -11.31 -23.92 8.54
CA TRP A 885 -11.21 -24.62 7.26
C TRP A 885 -9.76 -24.99 6.92
N ARG A 886 -8.78 -24.10 7.16
CA ARG A 886 -7.35 -24.42 7.00
C ARG A 886 -6.92 -25.59 7.90
N SER A 887 -7.41 -25.65 9.14
CA SER A 887 -7.13 -26.77 10.03
C SER A 887 -7.58 -28.12 9.45
N LEU A 888 -8.65 -28.15 8.64
CA LEU A 888 -9.07 -29.36 7.92
C LEU A 888 -8.10 -29.77 6.82
N LEU A 889 -7.53 -28.81 6.09
CA LEU A 889 -6.54 -29.08 5.03
C LEU A 889 -5.25 -29.70 5.59
N ASN A 890 -4.86 -29.30 6.80
CA ASN A 890 -3.64 -29.78 7.45
C ASN A 890 -3.72 -31.25 7.90
N LEU A 891 -4.91 -31.87 7.91
CA LEU A 891 -5.10 -33.28 8.28
C LEU A 891 -4.68 -34.25 7.15
N ALA A 892 -4.23 -33.78 5.99
CA ALA A 892 -3.77 -34.60 4.86
C ALA A 892 -4.78 -35.68 4.42
N MET A 893 -6.07 -35.32 4.36
CA MET A 893 -7.17 -36.23 4.05
C MET A 893 -7.40 -36.42 2.55
N GLU A 894 -8.02 -37.55 2.18
CA GLU A 894 -8.45 -37.78 0.81
C GLU A 894 -9.51 -36.77 0.38
N PRO A 895 -9.40 -36.18 -0.83
CA PRO A 895 -10.40 -35.22 -1.34
C PRO A 895 -11.84 -35.76 -1.33
N ALA A 896 -12.00 -37.07 -1.54
CA ALA A 896 -13.30 -37.73 -1.59
C ALA A 896 -14.08 -37.63 -0.26
N LEU A 897 -13.39 -37.53 0.88
CA LEU A 897 -14.04 -37.37 2.18
C LEU A 897 -14.85 -36.07 2.24
N PHE A 898 -14.28 -34.96 1.77
CA PHE A 898 -14.97 -33.66 1.76
C PHE A 898 -16.09 -33.58 0.72
N GLU A 899 -15.96 -34.26 -0.42
CA GLU A 899 -17.05 -34.37 -1.40
C GLU A 899 -18.23 -35.15 -0.83
N GLN A 900 -17.96 -36.27 -0.17
CA GLN A 900 -18.98 -37.04 0.53
C GLN A 900 -19.61 -36.24 1.67
N ALA A 901 -18.82 -35.45 2.41
CA ALA A 901 -19.34 -34.56 3.45
C ALA A 901 -20.31 -33.52 2.84
N ALA A 902 -19.91 -32.86 1.76
CA ALA A 902 -20.76 -31.89 1.06
C ALA A 902 -22.05 -32.53 0.51
N GLN A 903 -21.95 -33.74 -0.04
CA GLN A 903 -23.09 -34.47 -0.60
C GLN A 903 -24.08 -34.89 0.49
N ILE A 904 -23.59 -35.49 1.58
CA ILE A 904 -24.46 -35.91 2.69
C ILE A 904 -25.08 -34.70 3.37
N TRP A 905 -24.33 -33.62 3.53
CA TRP A 905 -24.87 -32.38 4.10
C TRP A 905 -26.00 -31.82 3.23
N SER A 906 -25.85 -31.85 1.90
CA SER A 906 -26.90 -31.43 0.97
C SER A 906 -28.18 -32.25 1.10
N GLN A 907 -28.07 -33.56 1.34
CA GLN A 907 -29.21 -34.47 1.50
C GLN A 907 -29.83 -34.42 2.90
N HIS A 908 -28.99 -34.29 3.92
CA HIS A 908 -29.32 -34.39 5.32
C HIS A 908 -28.55 -33.34 6.14
N PRO A 909 -28.91 -32.05 6.02
CA PRO A 909 -28.25 -30.98 6.77
C PRO A 909 -28.59 -31.08 8.26
N ALA A 910 -27.68 -30.62 9.12
CA ALA A 910 -27.97 -30.55 10.55
C ALA A 910 -29.05 -29.47 10.81
N PRO A 911 -30.16 -29.80 11.50
CA PRO A 911 -31.30 -28.87 11.64
C PRO A 911 -31.00 -27.65 12.53
N ASN A 912 -29.98 -27.74 13.39
CA ASN A 912 -29.53 -26.66 14.27
C ASN A 912 -28.08 -26.89 14.72
N ILE A 913 -27.49 -25.89 15.39
CA ILE A 913 -26.09 -25.93 15.83
C ILE A 913 -25.78 -27.11 16.78
N ASN A 914 -26.71 -27.53 17.64
CA ASN A 914 -26.52 -28.64 18.57
C ASN A 914 -26.51 -30.01 17.86
N ALA A 915 -27.09 -30.09 16.67
CA ALA A 915 -27.11 -31.29 15.84
C ALA A 915 -25.84 -31.47 15.01
N ILE A 916 -24.94 -30.48 14.96
CA ILE A 916 -23.68 -30.55 14.20
C ILE A 916 -22.75 -31.63 14.78
N ALA A 917 -22.56 -31.67 16.10
CA ALA A 917 -21.69 -32.67 16.72
C ALA A 917 -22.20 -34.11 16.53
N PRO A 918 -23.49 -34.43 16.74
CA PRO A 918 -24.05 -35.73 16.36
C PRO A 918 -23.90 -36.05 14.86
N TRP A 919 -24.05 -35.04 13.99
CA TRP A 919 -23.90 -35.21 12.55
C TRP A 919 -22.46 -35.58 12.17
N THR A 920 -21.44 -34.89 12.72
CA THR A 920 -20.04 -35.18 12.44
C THR A 920 -19.63 -36.55 12.98
N GLN A 921 -20.08 -36.92 14.18
CA GLN A 921 -19.91 -38.27 14.73
C GLN A 921 -20.49 -39.34 13.81
N ALA A 922 -21.75 -39.18 13.38
CA ALA A 922 -22.41 -40.13 12.49
C ALA A 922 -21.72 -40.22 11.12
N PHE A 923 -21.25 -39.09 10.59
CA PHE A 923 -20.50 -39.02 9.35
C PHE A 923 -19.18 -39.81 9.46
N CYS A 924 -18.36 -39.52 10.47
CA CYS A 924 -17.06 -40.17 10.66
C CYS A 924 -17.19 -41.66 11.00
N ASN A 925 -18.15 -42.07 11.83
CA ASN A 925 -18.35 -43.48 12.21
C ASN A 925 -18.68 -44.39 11.00
N ARG A 926 -19.20 -43.84 9.90
CA ARG A 926 -19.58 -44.58 8.70
C ARG A 926 -18.51 -44.57 7.61
N ARG A 927 -17.25 -44.28 7.94
CA ARG A 927 -16.15 -44.20 6.97
C ARG A 927 -15.11 -45.28 7.23
N GLU A 928 -14.93 -46.15 6.25
CA GLU A 928 -13.87 -47.17 6.27
C GLU A 928 -12.48 -46.57 6.40
N LEU A 929 -12.26 -45.33 5.92
CA LEU A 929 -11.00 -44.59 6.03
C LEU A 929 -10.46 -44.51 7.47
N PHE A 930 -11.35 -44.51 8.48
CA PHE A 930 -10.98 -44.36 9.89
C PHE A 930 -10.81 -45.67 10.64
N LYS A 931 -11.04 -46.81 9.97
CA LYS A 931 -10.98 -48.13 10.60
C LYS A 931 -9.55 -48.43 11.04
N GLY A 932 -9.35 -48.61 12.35
CA GLY A 932 -8.03 -48.85 12.94
C GLY A 932 -7.21 -47.59 13.26
N ASN A 933 -7.76 -46.38 13.04
CA ASN A 933 -7.11 -45.12 13.42
C ASN A 933 -8.09 -44.16 14.11
N GLU A 934 -8.44 -44.47 15.37
CA GLU A 934 -9.36 -43.66 16.19
C GLU A 934 -8.81 -42.27 16.51
N ALA A 935 -7.49 -42.08 16.57
CA ALA A 935 -6.90 -40.75 16.78
C ALA A 935 -7.24 -39.81 15.62
N LEU A 936 -6.97 -40.25 14.38
CA LEU A 936 -7.30 -39.47 13.19
C LEU A 936 -8.80 -39.21 13.07
N LYS A 937 -9.63 -40.21 13.41
CA LYS A 937 -11.09 -40.07 13.42
C LYS A 937 -11.55 -38.97 14.37
N ASN A 938 -11.02 -38.97 15.59
CA ASN A 938 -11.36 -37.98 16.60
C ASN A 938 -10.90 -36.58 16.19
N ASP A 939 -9.70 -36.46 15.62
CA ASP A 939 -9.19 -35.18 15.12
C ASP A 939 -10.06 -34.63 13.98
N VAL A 940 -10.38 -35.46 12.97
CA VAL A 940 -11.27 -35.06 11.86
C VAL A 940 -12.65 -34.66 12.39
N GLN A 941 -13.23 -35.47 13.28
CA GLN A 941 -14.54 -35.18 13.86
C GLN A 941 -14.52 -33.82 14.58
N GLN A 942 -13.50 -33.57 15.42
CA GLN A 942 -13.37 -32.34 16.19
C GLN A 942 -13.17 -31.12 15.28
N GLN A 943 -12.25 -31.20 14.30
CA GLN A 943 -11.98 -30.07 13.40
C GLN A 943 -13.17 -29.79 12.48
N LEU A 944 -13.86 -30.83 11.98
CA LEU A 944 -15.04 -30.68 11.15
C LEU A 944 -16.20 -30.07 11.94
N GLU A 945 -16.41 -30.50 13.18
CA GLU A 945 -17.39 -29.91 14.08
C GLU A 945 -17.10 -28.42 14.33
N GLN A 946 -15.86 -28.07 14.70
CA GLN A 946 -15.46 -26.69 14.94
C GLN A 946 -15.66 -25.80 13.71
N PHE A 947 -15.31 -26.31 12.52
CA PHE A 947 -15.53 -25.60 11.26
C PHE A 947 -17.02 -25.35 11.00
N LEU A 948 -17.85 -26.39 11.06
CA LEU A 948 -19.29 -26.30 10.78
C LEU A 948 -20.01 -25.40 11.79
N CYS A 949 -19.70 -25.53 13.09
CA CYS A 949 -20.24 -24.68 14.15
C CYS A 949 -19.87 -23.20 13.93
N SER A 950 -18.61 -22.92 13.59
CA SER A 950 -18.14 -21.55 13.32
C SER A 950 -18.82 -20.95 12.11
N LEU A 951 -18.92 -21.72 11.00
CA LEU A 951 -19.59 -21.27 9.78
C LEU A 951 -21.07 -20.99 10.03
N HIS A 952 -21.77 -21.89 10.73
CA HIS A 952 -23.17 -21.71 11.10
C HIS A 952 -23.38 -20.45 11.96
N ALA A 953 -22.50 -20.19 12.93
CA ALA A 953 -22.59 -19.03 13.80
C ALA A 953 -22.28 -17.70 13.09
N MET A 954 -21.34 -17.70 12.15
CA MET A 954 -20.81 -16.49 11.52
C MET A 954 -21.32 -16.25 10.08
N THR A 955 -22.47 -16.85 9.76
CA THR A 955 -23.13 -16.75 8.44
C THR A 955 -24.64 -16.56 8.61
N GLN A 956 -25.23 -15.69 7.79
CA GLN A 956 -26.68 -15.50 7.73
C GLN A 956 -27.41 -16.81 7.38
N ALA A 957 -28.56 -17.05 8.01
CA ALA A 957 -29.30 -18.30 7.91
C ALA A 957 -29.54 -18.76 6.46
N GLU A 958 -29.90 -17.84 5.57
CA GLU A 958 -30.20 -18.09 4.16
C GLU A 958 -29.00 -18.61 3.35
N LYS A 959 -27.77 -18.33 3.80
CA LYS A 959 -26.53 -18.71 3.09
C LYS A 959 -25.81 -19.90 3.72
N ARG A 960 -26.19 -20.35 4.93
CA ARG A 960 -25.45 -21.38 5.69
C ARG A 960 -25.25 -22.67 4.92
N GLU A 961 -26.34 -23.22 4.39
CA GLU A 961 -26.31 -24.52 3.70
C GLU A 961 -25.45 -24.48 2.43
N THR A 962 -25.55 -23.38 1.68
CA THR A 962 -24.77 -23.14 0.48
C THR A 962 -23.29 -22.98 0.80
N GLU A 963 -22.94 -22.18 1.80
CA GLU A 963 -21.55 -21.94 2.16
C GLU A 963 -20.86 -23.16 2.77
N ILE A 964 -21.57 -23.96 3.58
CA ILE A 964 -21.03 -25.26 4.07
C ILE A 964 -20.64 -26.15 2.89
N GLN A 965 -21.55 -26.32 1.93
CA GLN A 965 -21.28 -27.13 0.75
C GLN A 965 -20.12 -26.56 -0.07
N ASN A 966 -20.06 -25.24 -0.25
CA ASN A 966 -19.05 -24.60 -1.08
C ASN A 966 -17.65 -24.71 -0.47
N TRP A 967 -17.50 -24.50 0.84
CA TRP A 967 -16.20 -24.64 1.52
C TRP A 967 -15.72 -26.10 1.59
N LEU A 968 -16.63 -27.08 1.75
CA LEU A 968 -16.27 -28.49 1.67
C LEU A 968 -15.83 -28.89 0.24
N LYS A 969 -16.55 -28.43 -0.79
CA LYS A 969 -16.13 -28.63 -2.20
C LYS A 969 -14.80 -27.94 -2.49
N LEU A 970 -14.55 -26.77 -1.91
CA LEU A 970 -13.29 -26.06 -2.04
C LEU A 970 -12.14 -26.84 -1.39
N ALA A 971 -12.35 -27.43 -0.21
CA ALA A 971 -11.35 -28.30 0.43
C ALA A 971 -10.96 -29.47 -0.47
N ALA A 972 -11.97 -30.19 -1.00
CA ALA A 972 -11.75 -31.27 -1.95
C ALA A 972 -10.97 -30.83 -3.20
N PHE A 973 -11.36 -29.69 -3.77
CA PHE A 973 -10.68 -29.12 -4.93
C PHE A 973 -9.21 -28.81 -4.64
N VAL A 974 -8.93 -28.10 -3.54
CA VAL A 974 -7.57 -27.67 -3.17
C VAL A 974 -6.67 -28.89 -2.94
N LEU A 975 -7.11 -29.86 -2.14
CA LEU A 975 -6.33 -31.07 -1.86
C LEU A 975 -6.03 -31.86 -3.15
N ARG A 976 -7.06 -32.07 -3.99
CA ARG A 976 -6.91 -32.80 -5.25
C ARG A 976 -5.95 -32.12 -6.22
N LYS A 977 -5.99 -30.79 -6.31
CA LYS A 977 -5.20 -30.05 -7.31
C LYS A 977 -3.78 -29.71 -6.85
N ARG A 978 -3.49 -29.75 -5.55
CA ARG A 978 -2.12 -29.66 -5.01
C ARG A 978 -1.28 -30.91 -5.30
N GLU A 979 -1.91 -32.06 -5.44
CA GLU A 979 -1.23 -33.31 -5.75
C GLU A 979 -0.98 -33.43 -7.26
N ILE A 980 0.28 -33.38 -7.70
CA ILE A 980 0.68 -33.61 -9.10
C ILE A 980 1.13 -35.06 -9.26
N LYS A 981 0.43 -35.82 -10.11
CA LYS A 981 0.79 -37.20 -10.45
C LYS A 981 1.88 -37.21 -11.51
N ILE A 982 2.99 -37.87 -11.20
CA ILE A 982 4.16 -38.01 -12.09
C ILE A 982 4.21 -39.45 -12.60
N LYS A 983 4.63 -39.64 -13.85
CA LYS A 983 5.04 -40.95 -14.35
C LYS A 983 6.56 -41.09 -14.22
N TRP A 984 7.04 -41.99 -13.37
CA TRP A 984 8.48 -42.23 -13.19
C TRP A 984 9.05 -42.99 -14.38
N GLN A 985 10.27 -42.64 -14.81
CA GLN A 985 10.96 -43.40 -15.86
C GLN A 985 11.25 -44.83 -15.36
N GLY A 986 10.54 -45.81 -15.89
CA GLY A 986 10.69 -47.23 -15.55
C GLY A 986 9.40 -47.91 -15.06
N GLU A 987 8.36 -47.15 -14.71
CA GLU A 987 7.03 -47.71 -14.44
C GLU A 987 6.28 -47.89 -15.76
N SER A 988 6.00 -49.15 -16.12
CA SER A 988 5.32 -49.52 -17.37
C SER A 988 3.91 -48.96 -17.42
#